data_AF-A0A2R6NHE2-F1
#
_entry.id   AF-A0A2R6NHE2-F1
#
_cell.length_a   1.000
_cell.length_b   1.000
_cell.length_c   1.000
_cell.angle_alpha   90.00
_cell.angle_beta   90.00
_cell.angle_gamma   90.00
#
_symmetry.space_group_name_H-M   'P 1'
#
loop_
_entity.id
_entity.type
_entity.pdbx_description
1 polymer ?
#
loop_
_entity_poly.entity_id
_entity_poly.type
_entity_poly.pdbx_seq_one_letter_code
_entity_poly.pdbx_strand_id
1 'polypeptide(L)'
;MSSLKDLNIELLPLDITETASILEAKAIISERTGGSLDVLIAAGNVESNIMKGSPTSLPTDSIYYAINEEFVRDRIEGFQKGATPTAEFARTVVDETQKSNPRAWVYTAKNTWIVWTISTFMGRKGFSAALGDMDAESSQATNSQTILSVVQDFASHDAFSQPLSPVHPFSSDPETSVNMIKSLLDVTAQISGSLNAQITLPFSNPKLISLFKQQTVISHTVHNADQTIRQLVDTLRNRTGILYGEDIPLDRSMLLDWCTSRLEAWGTAAGMEAFKEEREGHITMMLGGKVIVVDIDIAVDRSVMDNPSMDLSSVKTSYAVPNGAAGSTTAGSASLDGYLNDSLRAFLSEVQKDEELQDPEEAARIGARIADDFRYLMDLDQLAFREAENGLRWFNIMDLLSVEAERFAQKEAESVAGSISSTPAPLDIFLMRSHALPLPYLTSPSVSFLVYLSPLAYLSMLRSSPIPSVPLSNSSLPILDVPFNHLRSRVTSHPRPPGLTIATLVFSSSKGPSLPDHPNTMNMEVLATRPTFLIAPGAQIELVFPLPIEPTGQAKRPHRWLLDFTDGGKYPGVVMSQSRMREIEMIVNPLGAGSNQFSNVPSISFGVGSWVDLLLNPQATIFPERYTALYTSPTSLHPPLQLRLAAPEEPGFFLEKIPVRNIKEVWGILEVVREQCWLNEILSACHWAPEGLKPEEHEASDEDERVTDAELEAVLHGTIAPKRLPVNVYVPTSIPAGTDDNLFDTDIDSMGLSQSNAHRATRIVMRSPEKPPYQGMVEISVEYNCARPRGVYLQIDGAIGADWDIDSLEEVCRRGGILGLPGRVWAKAHP
;
A
#
# COMPACT_ATOMS: atom_id res chain seq x y z
N MET A 1 43.36 40.04 39.31
CA MET A 1 43.55 38.68 38.74
C MET A 1 44.74 38.77 37.83
N SER A 2 45.83 38.08 38.16
CA SER A 2 46.98 37.92 37.27
C SER A 2 46.53 37.30 35.95
N SER A 3 47.13 37.72 34.84
CA SER A 3 46.88 37.12 33.53
C SER A 3 47.28 35.65 33.59
N LEU A 4 46.54 34.74 32.95
CA LEU A 4 46.90 33.30 32.90
C LEU A 4 48.32 33.10 32.32
N LYS A 5 48.80 34.05 31.51
CA LYS A 5 50.19 34.12 31.05
C LYS A 5 51.21 34.29 32.18
N ASP A 6 50.85 35.00 33.25
CA ASP A 6 51.73 35.22 34.42
C ASP A 6 51.90 33.94 35.26
N LEU A 7 51.05 32.91 35.01
CA LEU A 7 51.09 31.59 35.64
C LEU A 7 51.67 30.50 34.70
N ASN A 8 52.29 30.88 33.58
CA ASN A 8 52.77 29.95 32.55
C ASN A 8 51.66 29.08 31.91
N ILE A 9 50.41 29.55 31.90
CA ILE A 9 49.28 28.86 31.27
C ILE A 9 49.00 29.51 29.91
N GLU A 10 49.16 28.74 28.85
CA GLU A 10 48.89 29.14 27.46
C GLU A 10 47.51 28.64 27.01
N LEU A 11 46.76 29.48 26.31
CA LEU A 11 45.43 29.17 25.81
C LEU A 11 45.52 28.94 24.30
N LEU A 12 45.02 27.78 23.84
CA LEU A 12 44.88 27.46 22.42
C LEU A 12 43.39 27.58 22.03
N PRO A 13 43.04 28.39 21.02
CA PRO A 13 41.69 28.43 20.50
C PRO A 13 41.38 27.12 19.75
N LEU A 14 40.20 26.54 19.99
CA LEU A 14 39.74 25.31 19.34
C LEU A 14 38.27 25.49 18.94
N ASP A 15 38.00 25.46 17.64
CA ASP A 15 36.65 25.31 17.11
C ASP A 15 36.41 23.84 16.74
N ILE A 16 35.47 23.21 17.45
CA ILE A 16 35.13 21.79 17.27
C ILE A 16 34.30 21.52 16.01
N THR A 17 33.82 22.57 15.34
CA THR A 17 33.05 22.46 14.09
C THR A 17 33.92 22.53 12.85
N GLU A 18 35.18 22.96 12.98
CA GLU A 18 36.12 23.14 11.87
C GLU A 18 37.30 22.17 11.98
N THR A 19 37.40 21.24 11.02
CA THR A 19 38.45 20.20 11.02
C THR A 19 39.87 20.79 10.98
N ALA A 20 40.05 21.95 10.34
CA ALA A 20 41.33 22.64 10.27
C ALA A 20 41.81 23.13 11.65
N SER A 21 40.92 23.72 12.45
CA SER A 21 41.21 24.18 13.82
C SER A 21 41.63 23.02 14.73
N ILE A 22 40.98 21.86 14.57
CA ILE A 22 41.31 20.64 15.32
C ILE A 22 42.71 20.12 14.96
N LEU A 23 43.05 20.10 13.67
CA LEU A 23 44.35 19.62 13.21
C LEU A 23 45.50 20.56 13.62
N GLU A 24 45.27 21.88 13.60
CA GLU A 24 46.24 22.88 14.04
C GLU A 24 46.49 22.79 15.55
N ALA A 25 45.43 22.74 16.35
CA ALA A 25 45.55 22.56 17.80
C ALA A 25 46.26 21.24 18.15
N LYS A 26 45.94 20.16 17.42
CA LYS A 26 46.61 18.86 17.57
C LYS A 26 48.11 18.93 17.23
N ALA A 27 48.47 19.63 16.16
CA ALA A 27 49.87 19.79 15.75
C ALA A 27 50.68 20.54 16.82
N ILE A 28 50.14 21.66 17.33
CA ILE A 28 50.77 22.46 18.39
C ILE A 28 50.93 21.65 19.68
N ILE A 29 49.90 20.91 20.09
CA ILE A 29 49.96 20.05 21.28
C ILE A 29 50.98 18.95 21.07
N SER A 30 50.97 18.27 19.92
CA SER A 30 51.87 17.15 19.62
C SER A 30 53.34 17.57 19.53
N GLU A 31 53.63 18.76 19.00
CA GLU A 31 54.98 19.33 18.94
C GLU A 31 55.51 19.59 20.36
N ARG A 32 54.67 20.13 21.24
CA ARG A 32 55.10 20.58 22.57
C ARG A 32 55.10 19.51 23.64
N THR A 33 54.22 18.52 23.55
CA THR A 33 54.17 17.41 24.50
C THR A 33 54.87 16.16 23.99
N GLY A 34 55.45 16.19 22.78
CA GLY A 34 56.02 15.01 22.14
C GLY A 34 54.98 13.91 21.86
N GLY A 35 53.69 14.27 21.84
CA GLY A 35 52.58 13.36 21.66
C GLY A 35 52.15 12.57 22.90
N SER A 36 52.76 12.78 24.08
CA SER A 36 52.29 12.16 25.33
C SER A 36 51.27 13.03 26.04
N LEU A 37 50.28 12.37 26.64
CA LEU A 37 49.34 12.97 27.59
C LEU A 37 49.72 12.45 28.97
N ASP A 38 50.29 13.31 29.81
CA ASP A 38 50.85 12.87 31.10
C ASP A 38 49.74 12.63 32.15
N VAL A 39 48.69 13.45 32.14
CA VAL A 39 47.55 13.35 33.08
C VAL A 39 46.26 13.82 32.40
N LEU A 40 45.20 13.00 32.46
CA LEU A 40 43.84 13.40 32.11
C LEU A 40 43.03 13.69 33.38
N ILE A 41 42.43 14.88 33.45
CA ILE A 41 41.59 15.29 34.58
C ILE A 41 40.13 15.22 34.16
N ALA A 42 39.39 14.27 34.73
CA ALA A 42 37.94 14.23 34.66
C ALA A 42 37.38 15.04 35.84
N ALA A 43 36.78 16.19 35.55
CA ALA A 43 36.20 17.08 36.54
C ALA A 43 34.68 17.01 36.52
N GLY A 44 34.08 16.86 37.70
CA GLY A 44 32.65 17.00 37.91
C GLY A 44 32.27 18.45 38.22
N ASN A 45 31.31 18.64 39.11
CA ASN A 45 30.77 19.97 39.37
C ASN A 45 31.71 20.80 40.28
N VAL A 46 32.25 21.90 39.74
CA VAL A 46 33.20 22.83 40.40
C VAL A 46 32.57 24.22 40.45
N GLU A 47 32.70 24.90 41.59
CA GLU A 47 32.28 26.30 41.71
C GLU A 47 33.05 27.14 40.68
N SER A 48 32.33 27.80 39.78
CA SER A 48 32.93 28.64 38.74
C SER A 48 32.16 29.94 38.57
N ASN A 49 32.86 30.94 38.05
CA ASN A 49 32.25 32.21 37.66
C ASN A 49 31.66 32.16 36.23
N ILE A 50 31.56 30.98 35.59
CA ILE A 50 31.09 30.85 34.19
C ILE A 50 29.65 31.35 34.03
N MET A 51 28.83 31.23 35.09
CA MET A 51 27.45 31.73 35.11
C MET A 51 27.33 33.19 35.58
N LYS A 52 28.43 33.93 35.81
CA LYS A 52 28.35 35.37 36.07
C LYS A 52 28.08 36.11 34.77
N GLY A 53 26.80 36.37 34.50
CA GLY A 53 26.31 37.08 33.31
C GLY A 53 25.27 36.29 32.51
N SER A 54 25.04 35.02 32.83
CA SER A 54 23.92 34.26 32.28
C SER A 54 22.60 34.81 32.83
N PRO A 55 21.54 34.91 31.99
CA PRO A 55 20.27 35.48 32.40
C PRO A 55 19.66 34.69 33.56
N THR A 56 19.25 35.42 34.61
CA THR A 56 18.65 34.87 35.84
C THR A 56 17.23 34.36 35.66
N SER A 57 16.66 34.51 34.46
CA SER A 57 15.34 34.03 34.05
C SER A 57 15.29 33.98 32.54
N LEU A 58 14.44 33.12 31.99
CA LEU A 58 14.17 33.10 30.55
C LEU A 58 13.46 34.40 30.13
N PRO A 59 13.74 34.94 28.93
CA PRO A 59 13.00 36.09 28.39
C PRO A 59 11.50 35.84 28.36
N THR A 60 10.67 36.85 28.65
CA THR A 60 9.21 36.71 28.71
C THR A 60 8.56 36.42 27.35
N ASP A 61 9.28 36.68 26.26
CA ASP A 61 8.92 36.35 24.88
C ASP A 61 9.45 34.97 24.43
N SER A 62 10.14 34.25 25.31
CA SER A 62 10.64 32.92 25.01
C SER A 62 9.50 31.91 24.95
N ILE A 63 9.47 31.09 23.90
CA ILE A 63 8.58 29.93 23.77
C ILE A 63 8.76 28.92 24.92
N TYR A 64 9.88 29.01 25.66
CA TYR A 64 10.18 28.16 26.83
C TYR A 64 9.87 28.84 28.18
N TYR A 65 9.20 29.99 28.19
CA TYR A 65 8.91 30.69 29.45
C TYR A 65 8.07 29.85 30.42
N ALA A 66 7.26 28.90 29.92
CA ALA A 66 6.45 27.99 30.73
C ALA A 66 7.29 27.14 31.71
N ILE A 67 8.56 26.84 31.39
CA ILE A 67 9.47 26.07 32.25
C ILE A 67 10.42 26.96 33.07
N ASN A 68 10.20 28.27 33.11
CA ASN A 68 11.13 29.22 33.74
C ASN A 68 11.34 28.92 35.23
N GLU A 69 10.30 28.49 35.96
CA GLU A 69 10.44 28.11 37.38
C GLU A 69 11.37 26.90 37.58
N GLU A 70 11.25 25.89 36.72
CA GLU A 70 12.08 24.68 36.75
C GLU A 70 13.51 25.00 36.30
N PHE A 71 13.66 25.83 35.27
CA PHE A 71 14.95 26.32 34.79
C PHE A 71 15.71 27.08 35.89
N VAL A 72 15.05 28.00 36.59
CA VAL A 72 15.66 28.76 37.70
C VAL A 72 16.03 27.81 38.85
N ARG A 73 15.12 26.92 39.26
CA ARG A 73 15.36 25.98 40.37
C ARG A 73 16.51 25.02 40.07
N ASP A 74 16.51 24.36 38.91
CA ASP A 74 17.38 23.22 38.66
C ASP A 74 18.70 23.63 38.01
N ARG A 75 18.68 24.65 37.13
CA ARG A 75 19.86 25.12 36.38
C ARG A 75 20.62 26.24 37.08
N ILE A 76 19.93 27.15 37.78
CA ILE A 76 20.55 28.33 38.41
C ILE A 76 20.84 28.05 39.89
N GLU A 77 19.83 27.63 40.65
CA GLU A 77 19.99 27.40 42.10
C GLU A 77 20.59 26.02 42.41
N GLY A 78 20.17 24.98 41.67
CA GLY A 78 20.60 23.59 41.88
C GLY A 78 22.03 23.31 41.43
N PHE A 79 22.47 23.91 40.32
CA PHE A 79 23.76 23.60 39.68
C PHE A 79 24.97 24.00 40.53
N GLN A 80 24.91 25.06 41.34
CA GLN A 80 26.03 25.41 42.23
C GLN A 80 25.91 24.81 43.64
N LYS A 81 24.77 24.20 43.97
CA LYS A 81 24.50 23.71 45.33
C LYS A 81 25.42 22.54 45.68
N GLY A 82 26.41 22.83 46.52
CA GLY A 82 27.40 21.88 47.01
C GLY A 82 28.42 21.45 45.96
N ALA A 83 28.67 22.26 44.92
CA ALA A 83 29.80 22.06 44.02
C ALA A 83 31.14 22.14 44.78
N THR A 84 32.21 21.57 44.23
CA THR A 84 33.53 21.62 44.89
C THR A 84 34.12 23.03 44.77
N PRO A 85 34.57 23.66 45.87
CA PRO A 85 35.20 24.98 45.81
C PRO A 85 36.40 24.99 44.86
N THR A 86 36.53 26.05 44.05
CA THR A 86 37.56 26.15 43.00
C THR A 86 38.99 25.97 43.56
N ALA A 87 39.25 26.51 44.74
CA ALA A 87 40.55 26.42 45.40
C ALA A 87 40.91 24.99 45.82
N GLU A 88 39.92 24.21 46.24
CA GLU A 88 40.09 22.81 46.64
C GLU A 88 40.32 21.91 45.43
N PHE A 89 39.57 22.13 44.35
CA PHE A 89 39.78 21.47 43.07
C PHE A 89 41.18 21.74 42.51
N ALA A 90 41.58 23.02 42.47
CA ALA A 90 42.90 23.42 41.97
C ALA A 90 44.04 22.80 42.78
N ARG A 91 43.92 22.77 44.12
CA ARG A 91 44.91 22.13 44.98
C ARG A 91 45.06 20.64 44.69
N THR A 92 43.94 19.94 44.53
CA THR A 92 43.92 18.49 44.23
C THR A 92 44.59 18.19 42.90
N VAL A 93 44.33 19.01 41.87
CA VAL A 93 44.95 18.88 40.55
C VAL A 93 46.45 19.13 40.62
N VAL A 94 46.87 20.23 41.27
CA VAL A 94 48.29 20.59 41.39
C VAL A 94 49.06 19.53 42.16
N ASP A 95 48.54 19.07 43.30
CA ASP A 95 49.17 18.03 44.12
C ASP A 95 49.32 16.70 43.37
N GLU A 96 48.40 16.37 42.44
CA GLU A 96 48.49 15.15 41.63
C GLU A 96 49.51 15.28 40.49
N THR A 97 49.54 16.44 39.83
CA THR A 97 50.49 16.73 38.74
C THR A 97 51.94 16.88 39.20
N GLN A 98 52.17 17.23 40.47
CA GLN A 98 53.52 17.36 41.04
C GLN A 98 54.11 16.05 41.60
N LYS A 99 53.39 14.93 41.52
CA LYS A 99 53.90 13.62 41.96
C LYS A 99 54.98 13.11 41.01
N SER A 100 55.98 12.43 41.56
CA SER A 100 57.04 11.78 40.77
C SER A 100 56.53 10.67 39.84
N ASN A 101 55.33 10.15 40.10
CA ASN A 101 54.60 9.24 39.21
C ASN A 101 53.10 9.59 39.26
N PRO A 102 52.62 10.54 38.43
CA PRO A 102 51.25 11.00 38.48
C PRO A 102 50.29 9.95 37.88
N ARG A 103 49.04 9.93 38.35
CA ARG A 103 48.03 9.04 37.77
C ARG A 103 47.62 9.55 36.38
N ALA A 104 47.57 8.65 35.40
CA ALA A 104 47.14 8.98 34.05
C ALA A 104 45.67 9.48 33.99
N TRP A 105 44.83 9.10 34.95
CA TRP A 105 43.42 9.52 35.05
C TRP A 105 43.10 10.00 36.46
N VAL A 106 42.64 11.24 36.57
CA VAL A 106 42.31 11.91 37.83
C VAL A 106 40.85 12.31 37.82
N TYR A 107 40.05 11.56 38.56
CA TYR A 107 38.62 11.82 38.76
C TYR A 107 38.45 12.67 40.02
N THR A 108 38.04 13.92 39.87
CA THR A 108 37.92 14.87 41.00
C THR A 108 36.69 15.79 40.84
N ALA A 109 36.31 16.49 41.91
CA ALA A 109 35.06 17.23 42.08
C ALA A 109 33.76 16.39 42.25
N LYS A 110 32.64 17.07 42.49
CA LYS A 110 31.35 16.44 42.83
C LYS A 110 30.75 15.66 41.66
N ASN A 111 30.13 14.51 41.98
CA ASN A 111 29.52 13.52 41.06
C ASN A 111 30.50 12.70 40.21
N THR A 112 31.78 13.03 40.22
CA THR A 112 32.79 12.35 39.38
C THR A 112 33.05 10.91 39.79
N TRP A 113 32.92 10.59 41.08
CA TRP A 113 33.00 9.21 41.58
C TRP A 113 31.86 8.32 41.06
N ILE A 114 30.64 8.87 40.93
CA ILE A 114 29.49 8.13 40.39
C ILE A 114 29.73 7.82 38.91
N VAL A 115 30.15 8.83 38.15
CA VAL A 115 30.53 8.69 36.74
C VAL A 115 31.67 7.67 36.56
N TRP A 116 32.69 7.71 37.42
CA TRP A 116 33.77 6.72 37.43
C TRP A 116 33.25 5.31 37.71
N THR A 117 32.38 5.15 38.71
CA THR A 117 31.83 3.84 39.08
C THR A 117 31.00 3.23 37.95
N ILE A 118 30.12 4.03 37.32
CA ILE A 118 29.28 3.57 36.21
C ILE A 118 30.13 3.26 34.98
N SER A 119 31.08 4.14 34.62
CA SER A 119 31.97 3.91 33.47
C SER A 119 32.88 2.70 33.64
N THR A 120 33.41 2.48 34.86
CA THR A 120 34.37 1.40 35.14
C THR A 120 33.70 0.04 35.26
N PHE A 121 32.51 -0.04 35.87
CA PHE A 121 31.88 -1.32 36.20
C PHE A 121 30.65 -1.68 35.36
N MET A 122 29.98 -0.71 34.73
CA MET A 122 28.68 -0.96 34.07
C MET A 122 28.65 -0.64 32.56
N GLY A 123 29.71 0.00 32.01
CA GLY A 123 29.83 0.30 30.59
C GLY A 123 28.67 1.15 30.02
N ARG A 124 28.50 1.15 28.69
CA ARG A 124 27.44 1.95 28.01
C ARG A 124 26.02 1.62 28.51
N LYS A 125 25.74 0.35 28.83
CA LYS A 125 24.41 -0.08 29.32
C LYS A 125 24.08 0.50 30.70
N GLY A 126 25.09 0.68 31.57
CA GLY A 126 24.91 1.34 32.87
C GLY A 126 24.57 2.82 32.77
N PHE A 127 25.18 3.54 31.82
CA PHE A 127 24.81 4.94 31.56
C PHE A 127 23.38 5.06 31.04
N SER A 128 22.97 4.19 30.11
CA SER A 128 21.60 4.16 29.61
C SER A 128 20.57 3.84 30.69
N ALA A 129 20.90 2.96 31.64
CA ALA A 129 20.02 2.63 32.76
C ALA A 129 19.93 3.77 33.79
N ALA A 130 21.05 4.41 34.13
CA ALA A 130 21.07 5.51 35.10
C ALA A 130 20.39 6.80 34.59
N LEU A 131 20.54 7.11 33.29
CA LEU A 131 19.77 8.18 32.64
C LEU A 131 18.29 7.81 32.49
N GLY A 132 17.99 6.53 32.20
CA GLY A 132 16.61 6.02 32.16
C GLY A 132 15.90 6.10 33.52
N ASP A 133 16.60 5.88 34.64
CA ASP A 133 16.04 6.01 35.99
C ASP A 133 15.82 7.48 36.41
N MET A 134 16.65 8.42 35.95
CA MET A 134 16.43 9.87 36.21
C MET A 134 15.25 10.42 35.39
N ASP A 135 15.01 9.90 34.19
CA ASP A 135 13.79 10.17 33.42
C ASP A 135 12.57 9.45 34.04
N ALA A 136 12.75 8.28 34.65
CA ALA A 136 11.68 7.54 35.34
C ALA A 136 11.20 8.23 36.64
N GLU A 137 12.09 8.89 37.40
CA GLU A 137 11.70 9.63 38.61
C GLU A 137 10.95 10.94 38.29
N SER A 138 11.25 11.61 37.16
CA SER A 138 10.45 12.77 36.70
C SER A 138 9.12 12.37 36.04
N SER A 139 9.04 11.14 35.50
CA SER A 139 7.84 10.58 34.87
C SER A 139 6.86 9.92 35.86
N GLN A 140 7.17 9.90 37.16
CA GLN A 140 6.28 9.37 38.21
C GLN A 140 5.14 10.32 38.62
N ALA A 141 5.03 11.50 38.00
CA ALA A 141 3.74 12.19 37.89
C ALA A 141 2.87 11.42 36.88
N THR A 142 2.26 10.33 37.36
CA THR A 142 1.30 9.46 36.68
C THR A 142 0.54 10.17 35.54
N ASN A 143 0.89 9.83 34.30
CA ASN A 143 0.01 9.95 33.14
C ASN A 143 -1.20 9.04 33.40
N SER A 144 -2.14 9.54 34.20
CA SER A 144 -3.38 8.87 34.50
C SER A 144 -4.19 8.92 33.22
N GLN A 145 -4.15 7.85 32.40
CA GLN A 145 -4.97 7.77 31.21
C GLN A 145 -6.42 8.03 31.62
N THR A 146 -6.98 9.13 31.14
CA THR A 146 -8.37 9.50 31.39
C THR A 146 -9.26 8.79 30.36
N ILE A 147 -10.54 8.60 30.66
CA ILE A 147 -11.49 8.05 29.68
C ILE A 147 -11.46 8.87 28.37
N LEU A 148 -11.30 10.19 28.47
CA LEU A 148 -11.17 11.08 27.31
C LEU A 148 -9.89 10.81 26.51
N SER A 149 -8.73 10.62 27.16
CA SER A 149 -7.49 10.34 26.43
C SER A 149 -7.54 9.00 25.70
N VAL A 150 -8.16 7.98 26.30
CA VAL A 150 -8.27 6.64 25.69
C VAL A 150 -9.30 6.61 24.55
N VAL A 151 -10.45 7.29 24.69
CA VAL A 151 -11.45 7.40 23.60
C VAL A 151 -10.92 8.25 22.44
N GLN A 152 -10.14 9.28 22.74
CA GLN A 152 -9.64 10.19 21.73
C GLN A 152 -8.48 9.62 20.90
N ASP A 153 -7.75 8.62 21.37
CA ASP A 153 -6.82 7.87 20.51
C ASP A 153 -7.54 7.30 19.27
N PHE A 154 -8.83 6.96 19.39
CA PHE A 154 -9.68 6.53 18.27
C PHE A 154 -10.31 7.67 17.48
N ALA A 155 -10.57 8.83 18.10
CA ALA A 155 -11.17 10.00 17.44
C ALA A 155 -10.15 10.91 16.73
N SER A 156 -8.90 10.94 17.18
CA SER A 156 -7.81 11.76 16.63
C SER A 156 -7.18 11.17 15.37
N HIS A 157 -7.23 9.85 15.21
CA HIS A 157 -6.61 9.17 14.07
C HIS A 157 -7.49 9.16 12.81
N ASP A 158 -8.72 9.68 12.85
CA ASP A 158 -9.76 9.43 11.82
C ASP A 158 -9.79 7.94 11.36
N ALA A 159 -9.34 7.02 12.22
CA ALA A 159 -8.97 5.67 11.80
C ALA A 159 -10.17 4.83 11.37
N PHE A 160 -11.37 5.25 11.76
CA PHE A 160 -12.64 4.66 11.37
C PHE A 160 -13.43 5.53 10.37
N SER A 161 -12.99 6.76 10.12
CA SER A 161 -13.69 7.78 9.31
C SER A 161 -12.98 8.08 7.98
N GLN A 162 -11.72 7.69 7.79
CA GLN A 162 -11.06 7.83 6.49
C GLN A 162 -11.62 6.82 5.48
N PRO A 163 -12.19 7.28 4.35
CA PRO A 163 -12.64 6.40 3.26
C PRO A 163 -11.50 5.54 2.69
N LEU A 164 -10.26 6.02 2.82
CA LEU A 164 -9.06 5.43 2.24
C LEU A 164 -8.41 4.29 3.06
N SER A 165 -8.81 4.10 4.31
CA SER A 165 -8.28 3.00 5.14
C SER A 165 -9.36 2.41 6.06
N PRO A 166 -10.46 1.88 5.51
CA PRO A 166 -11.46 1.20 6.33
C PRO A 166 -10.82 0.01 7.04
N VAL A 167 -11.14 -0.14 8.32
CA VAL A 167 -10.61 -1.22 9.17
C VAL A 167 -11.29 -2.53 8.76
N HIS A 168 -10.67 -3.30 7.87
CA HIS A 168 -11.16 -4.63 7.45
C HIS A 168 -10.02 -5.65 7.30
N PRO A 169 -10.32 -6.98 7.27
CA PRO A 169 -9.30 -8.04 7.25
C PRO A 169 -8.44 -8.13 5.97
N PHE A 170 -8.78 -7.37 4.92
CA PHE A 170 -8.14 -7.40 3.60
C PHE A 170 -7.40 -6.10 3.26
N SER A 171 -7.15 -5.25 4.25
CA SER A 171 -6.31 -4.06 4.12
C SER A 171 -4.82 -4.46 4.08
N SER A 172 -3.95 -3.50 3.75
CA SER A 172 -2.50 -3.69 3.62
C SER A 172 -1.86 -4.07 4.96
N ASP A 173 -2.45 -3.64 6.07
CA ASP A 173 -2.08 -4.02 7.42
C ASP A 173 -3.32 -4.47 8.22
N PRO A 174 -3.70 -5.76 8.09
CA PRO A 174 -4.86 -6.29 8.79
C PRO A 174 -4.60 -6.44 10.30
N GLU A 175 -3.33 -6.49 10.72
CA GLU A 175 -2.97 -6.66 12.14
C GLU A 175 -3.17 -5.38 12.93
N THR A 176 -2.72 -4.25 12.40
CA THR A 176 -3.02 -2.95 13.01
C THR A 176 -4.53 -2.75 13.09
N SER A 177 -5.26 -3.08 12.02
CA SER A 177 -6.72 -3.01 11.96
C SER A 177 -7.39 -3.85 13.06
N VAL A 178 -7.00 -5.12 13.21
CA VAL A 178 -7.55 -6.02 14.23
C VAL A 178 -7.11 -5.63 15.64
N ASN A 179 -5.85 -5.24 15.83
CA ASN A 179 -5.34 -4.78 17.12
C ASN A 179 -6.06 -3.49 17.54
N MET A 180 -6.40 -2.62 16.60
CA MET A 180 -7.18 -1.42 16.84
C MET A 180 -8.61 -1.75 17.28
N ILE A 181 -9.29 -2.70 16.62
CA ILE A 181 -10.61 -3.17 17.04
C ILE A 181 -10.56 -3.84 18.42
N LYS A 182 -9.56 -4.68 18.69
CA LYS A 182 -9.37 -5.31 20.00
C LYS A 182 -9.13 -4.25 21.08
N SER A 183 -8.27 -3.28 20.80
CA SER A 183 -8.04 -2.15 21.70
C SER A 183 -9.33 -1.38 21.96
N LEU A 184 -10.14 -1.09 20.93
CA LEU A 184 -11.44 -0.43 21.10
C LEU A 184 -12.40 -1.24 21.98
N LEU A 185 -12.43 -2.57 21.80
CA LEU A 185 -13.26 -3.46 22.60
C LEU A 185 -12.82 -3.47 24.07
N ASP A 186 -11.52 -3.57 24.32
CA ASP A 186 -10.92 -3.53 25.66
C ASP A 186 -11.20 -2.19 26.33
N VAL A 187 -11.06 -1.08 25.59
CA VAL A 187 -11.38 0.27 26.07
C VAL A 187 -12.86 0.41 26.40
N THR A 188 -13.74 -0.10 25.55
CA THR A 188 -15.19 -0.06 25.81
C THR A 188 -15.55 -0.87 27.06
N ALA A 189 -14.91 -2.02 27.26
CA ALA A 189 -15.06 -2.82 28.47
C ALA A 189 -14.55 -2.08 29.72
N GLN A 190 -13.40 -1.40 29.62
CA GLN A 190 -12.83 -0.58 30.71
C GLN A 190 -13.74 0.61 31.05
N ILE A 191 -14.31 1.29 30.05
CA ILE A 191 -15.27 2.38 30.26
C ILE A 191 -16.51 1.85 30.96
N SER A 192 -17.09 0.75 30.48
CA SER A 192 -18.25 0.10 31.11
C SER A 192 -17.96 -0.28 32.56
N GLY A 193 -16.81 -0.89 32.83
CA GLY A 193 -16.36 -1.23 34.20
C GLY A 193 -16.20 0.01 35.09
N SER A 194 -15.62 1.08 34.55
CA SER A 194 -15.41 2.35 35.27
C SER A 194 -16.73 3.07 35.57
N LEU A 195 -17.66 3.11 34.62
CA LEU A 195 -19.00 3.68 34.81
C LEU A 195 -19.79 2.89 35.86
N ASN A 196 -19.73 1.55 35.81
CA ASN A 196 -20.37 0.69 36.81
C ASN A 196 -19.78 0.90 38.21
N ALA A 197 -18.46 1.09 38.33
CA ALA A 197 -17.83 1.43 39.60
C ALA A 197 -18.30 2.80 40.12
N GLN A 198 -18.39 3.81 39.24
CA GLN A 198 -18.81 5.17 39.61
C GLN A 198 -20.29 5.28 39.99
N ILE A 199 -21.18 4.45 39.41
CA ILE A 199 -22.60 4.38 39.77
C ILE A 199 -22.80 4.02 41.26
N THR A 200 -21.86 3.28 41.86
CA THR A 200 -21.96 2.86 43.27
C THR A 200 -21.46 3.88 44.29
N LEU A 201 -20.93 5.03 43.86
CA LEU A 201 -20.40 6.06 44.75
C LEU A 201 -21.49 7.01 45.27
N PRO A 202 -21.59 7.24 46.59
CA PRO A 202 -22.55 8.20 47.14
C PRO A 202 -22.06 9.65 46.95
N PHE A 203 -22.64 10.39 46.02
CA PHE A 203 -22.34 11.81 45.78
C PHE A 203 -23.08 12.74 46.77
N SER A 204 -22.71 12.70 48.06
CA SER A 204 -23.35 13.52 49.09
C SER A 204 -22.60 14.81 49.45
N ASN A 205 -21.34 14.97 49.02
CA ASN A 205 -20.47 16.09 49.41
C ASN A 205 -20.32 17.14 48.28
N PRO A 206 -20.86 18.38 48.45
CA PRO A 206 -20.82 19.42 47.41
C PRO A 206 -19.40 19.95 47.14
N LYS A 207 -18.50 19.91 48.13
CA LYS A 207 -17.10 20.35 47.97
C LYS A 207 -16.32 19.38 47.07
N LEU A 208 -16.59 18.08 47.21
CA LEU A 208 -16.00 17.02 46.40
C LEU A 208 -16.47 17.13 44.94
N ILE A 209 -17.74 17.46 44.71
CA ILE A 209 -18.27 17.76 43.36
C ILE A 209 -17.58 18.98 42.73
N SER A 210 -17.34 20.04 43.50
CA SER A 210 -16.63 21.23 43.01
C SER A 210 -15.18 20.92 42.62
N LEU A 211 -14.48 20.12 43.43
CA LEU A 211 -13.10 19.71 43.13
C LEU A 211 -13.04 18.81 41.90
N PHE A 212 -13.99 17.89 41.73
CA PHE A 212 -14.08 17.09 40.51
C PHE A 212 -14.33 17.94 39.27
N LYS A 213 -15.22 18.94 39.34
CA LYS A 213 -15.42 19.88 38.22
C LYS A 213 -14.13 20.63 37.86
N GLN A 214 -13.40 21.12 38.86
CA GLN A 214 -12.13 21.80 38.65
C GLN A 214 -11.09 20.87 38.02
N GLN A 215 -10.98 19.63 38.53
CA GLN A 215 -10.09 18.62 37.96
C GLN A 215 -10.46 18.29 36.52
N THR A 216 -11.75 18.09 36.21
CA THR A 216 -12.21 17.84 34.83
C THR A 216 -11.82 18.98 33.89
N VAL A 217 -11.98 20.24 34.31
CA VAL A 217 -11.60 21.40 33.48
C VAL A 217 -10.09 21.44 33.22
N ILE A 218 -9.27 21.18 34.25
CA ILE A 218 -7.80 21.15 34.11
C ILE A 218 -7.40 20.00 33.18
N SER A 219 -7.89 18.79 33.41
CA SER A 219 -7.59 17.62 32.59
C SER A 219 -8.02 17.82 31.13
N HIS A 220 -9.19 18.40 30.90
CA HIS A 220 -9.68 18.71 29.55
C HIS A 220 -8.78 19.74 28.83
N THR A 221 -8.31 20.76 29.55
CA THR A 221 -7.45 21.80 28.97
C THR A 221 -6.08 21.25 28.58
N VAL A 222 -5.45 20.45 29.46
CA VAL A 222 -4.18 19.77 29.18
C VAL A 222 -4.32 18.82 27.99
N HIS A 223 -5.43 18.08 27.95
CA HIS A 223 -5.71 17.13 26.88
C HIS A 223 -5.89 17.81 25.50
N ASN A 224 -6.60 18.93 25.43
CA ASN A 224 -6.73 19.71 24.19
C ASN A 224 -5.38 20.26 23.69
N ALA A 225 -4.49 20.66 24.61
CA ALA A 225 -3.17 21.13 24.25
C ALA A 225 -2.29 20.02 23.65
N ASP A 226 -2.29 18.82 24.26
CA ASP A 226 -1.56 17.65 23.73
C ASP A 226 -2.06 17.26 22.33
N GLN A 227 -3.38 17.27 22.12
CA GLN A 227 -3.97 17.00 20.80
C GLN A 227 -3.49 17.98 19.73
N THR A 228 -3.50 19.27 20.03
CA THR A 228 -3.09 20.31 19.07
C THR A 228 -1.62 20.11 18.66
N ILE A 229 -0.77 19.71 19.60
CA ILE A 229 0.65 19.43 19.35
C ILE A 229 0.80 18.17 18.47
N ARG A 230 0.08 17.09 18.78
CA ARG A 230 0.15 15.84 17.98
C ARG A 230 -0.31 16.09 16.54
N GLN A 231 -1.43 16.78 16.33
CA GLN A 231 -1.90 17.14 14.99
C GLN A 231 -0.89 18.00 14.22
N LEU A 232 -0.23 18.95 14.90
CA LEU A 232 0.84 19.74 14.29
C LEU A 232 2.06 18.88 13.91
N VAL A 233 2.47 17.95 14.77
CA VAL A 233 3.59 17.05 14.49
C VAL A 233 3.26 16.09 13.35
N ASP A 234 2.05 15.52 13.32
CA ASP A 234 1.64 14.60 12.28
C ASP A 234 1.49 15.31 10.94
N THR A 235 0.96 16.54 10.91
CA THR A 235 0.94 17.35 9.66
C THR A 235 2.34 17.75 9.17
N LEU A 236 3.31 17.90 10.07
CA LEU A 236 4.71 18.15 9.70
C LEU A 236 5.43 16.87 9.23
N ARG A 237 5.15 15.72 9.84
CA ARG A 237 5.74 14.41 9.50
C ARG A 237 5.14 13.80 8.24
N ASN A 238 3.83 13.95 8.03
CA ASN A 238 3.09 13.38 6.92
C ASN A 238 2.95 14.36 5.74
N ARG A 239 3.94 15.23 5.50
CA ARG A 239 4.00 16.01 4.26
C ARG A 239 4.20 15.05 3.09
N THR A 240 3.09 14.57 2.54
CA THR A 240 3.04 13.79 1.30
C THR A 240 3.50 14.67 0.13
N GLY A 241 4.41 14.15 -0.69
CA GLY A 241 4.88 14.83 -1.91
C GLY A 241 6.29 15.40 -1.90
N ILE A 242 7.13 15.12 -0.88
CA ILE A 242 8.57 15.34 -0.99
C ILE A 242 9.25 13.97 -1.10
N LEU A 243 9.32 13.44 -2.31
CA LEU A 243 10.17 12.30 -2.64
C LEU A 243 11.55 12.87 -2.98
N TYR A 244 12.57 12.51 -2.20
CA TYR A 244 13.95 12.80 -2.58
C TYR A 244 14.37 11.72 -3.59
N GLY A 245 14.79 12.13 -4.80
CA GLY A 245 15.33 11.22 -5.81
C GLY A 245 16.68 10.61 -5.40
N GLU A 246 17.26 9.78 -6.25
CA GLU A 246 18.60 9.22 -6.01
C GLU A 246 19.69 10.28 -6.17
N ASP A 247 20.68 10.24 -5.28
CA ASP A 247 21.85 11.11 -5.33
C ASP A 247 22.85 10.60 -6.39
N ILE A 248 22.50 10.77 -7.67
CA ILE A 248 23.34 10.33 -8.79
C ILE A 248 24.56 11.26 -8.93
N PRO A 249 25.79 10.72 -8.98
CA PRO A 249 26.99 11.55 -9.17
C PRO A 249 26.99 12.27 -10.52
N LEU A 250 27.35 13.57 -10.50
CA LEU A 250 27.54 14.36 -11.72
C LEU A 250 28.79 13.95 -12.50
N ASP A 251 29.81 13.45 -11.79
CA ASP A 251 31.04 12.95 -12.41
C ASP A 251 30.82 11.52 -12.93
N ARG A 252 30.82 11.36 -14.26
CA ARG A 252 30.60 10.08 -14.93
C ARG A 252 31.68 9.04 -14.63
N SER A 253 32.89 9.47 -14.26
CA SER A 253 33.95 8.56 -13.84
C SER A 253 33.63 7.86 -12.51
N MET A 254 32.83 8.50 -11.63
CA MET A 254 32.41 7.96 -10.34
C MET A 254 31.15 7.08 -10.41
N LEU A 255 30.42 7.13 -11.53
CA LEU A 255 29.14 6.43 -11.70
C LEU A 255 29.30 4.91 -11.55
N LEU A 256 30.39 4.34 -12.06
CA LEU A 256 30.67 2.90 -11.97
C LEU A 256 30.81 2.43 -10.51
N ASP A 257 31.67 3.10 -9.74
CA ASP A 257 31.87 2.76 -8.33
C ASP A 257 30.61 3.03 -7.51
N TRP A 258 29.90 4.13 -7.79
CA TRP A 258 28.64 4.46 -7.15
C TRP A 258 27.58 3.37 -7.41
N CYS A 259 27.33 2.97 -8.67
CA CYS A 259 26.35 1.94 -9.01
C CYS A 259 26.68 0.61 -8.34
N THR A 260 27.95 0.19 -8.34
CA THR A 260 28.35 -1.06 -7.65
C THR A 260 28.16 -0.96 -6.15
N SER A 261 28.47 0.18 -5.52
CA SER A 261 28.24 0.40 -4.09
C SER A 261 26.76 0.39 -3.72
N ARG A 262 25.88 0.89 -4.60
CA ARG A 262 24.42 0.88 -4.40
C ARG A 262 23.88 -0.54 -4.43
N LEU A 263 24.29 -1.34 -5.41
CA LEU A 263 23.87 -2.74 -5.51
C LEU A 263 24.34 -3.55 -4.29
N GLU A 264 25.58 -3.34 -3.85
CA GLU A 264 26.13 -3.92 -2.62
C GLU A 264 25.31 -3.49 -1.38
N ALA A 265 24.96 -2.21 -1.29
CA ALA A 265 24.16 -1.68 -0.18
C ALA A 265 22.77 -2.30 -0.15
N TRP A 266 22.08 -2.45 -1.30
CA TRP A 266 20.76 -3.07 -1.36
C TRP A 266 20.81 -4.55 -0.96
N GLY A 267 21.79 -5.31 -1.46
CA GLY A 267 22.00 -6.70 -1.06
C GLY A 267 22.30 -6.83 0.44
N THR A 268 23.21 -6.01 0.97
CA THR A 268 23.60 -6.04 2.39
C THR A 268 22.45 -5.62 3.30
N ALA A 269 21.66 -4.62 2.90
CA ALA A 269 20.47 -4.19 3.64
C ALA A 269 19.37 -5.27 3.67
N ALA A 270 19.25 -6.08 2.62
CA ALA A 270 18.39 -7.25 2.59
C ALA A 270 18.92 -8.42 3.46
N GLY A 271 20.20 -8.39 3.84
CA GLY A 271 20.86 -9.44 4.64
C GLY A 271 21.72 -10.41 3.83
N MET A 272 22.05 -10.08 2.57
CA MET A 272 22.94 -10.85 1.72
C MET A 272 24.42 -10.53 2.01
N GLU A 273 25.27 -11.54 1.87
CA GLU A 273 26.73 -11.39 1.88
C GLU A 273 27.18 -11.01 0.46
N ALA A 274 27.78 -9.84 0.30
CA ALA A 274 28.22 -9.33 -1.00
C ALA A 274 29.74 -9.52 -1.20
N PHE A 275 30.12 -10.04 -2.37
CA PHE A 275 31.51 -10.18 -2.78
C PHE A 275 31.70 -9.56 -4.18
N LYS A 276 32.59 -8.57 -4.27
CA LYS A 276 32.96 -7.90 -5.53
C LYS A 276 34.33 -8.38 -5.98
N GLU A 277 34.43 -8.84 -7.23
CA GLU A 277 35.68 -9.15 -7.91
C GLU A 277 35.73 -8.42 -9.26
N GLU A 278 36.82 -7.69 -9.51
CA GLU A 278 37.06 -7.02 -10.78
C GLU A 278 38.12 -7.80 -11.57
N ARG A 279 37.79 -8.18 -12.80
CA ARG A 279 38.70 -8.84 -13.76
C ARG A 279 38.68 -8.04 -15.06
N GLU A 280 39.77 -8.05 -15.82
CA GLU A 280 39.97 -7.23 -17.04
C GLU A 280 38.67 -6.94 -17.86
N GLY A 281 38.05 -5.77 -17.63
CA GLY A 281 36.86 -5.29 -18.35
C GLY A 281 35.49 -5.74 -17.80
N HIS A 282 35.46 -6.53 -16.73
CA HIS A 282 34.27 -7.10 -16.11
C HIS A 282 34.28 -6.90 -14.59
N ILE A 283 33.13 -6.52 -14.03
CA ILE A 283 32.90 -6.51 -12.59
C ILE A 283 31.90 -7.61 -12.29
N THR A 284 32.38 -8.64 -11.60
CA THR A 284 31.54 -9.71 -11.08
C THR A 284 31.20 -9.44 -9.63
N MET A 285 29.92 -9.41 -9.30
CA MET A 285 29.40 -9.22 -7.95
C MET A 285 28.52 -10.42 -7.59
N MET A 286 28.89 -11.11 -6.53
CA MET A 286 28.16 -12.24 -5.97
C MET A 286 27.42 -11.79 -4.73
N LEU A 287 26.09 -11.91 -4.73
CA LEU A 287 25.23 -11.67 -3.57
C LEU A 287 24.72 -13.02 -3.05
N GLY A 288 25.21 -13.45 -1.89
CA GLY A 288 24.88 -14.75 -1.29
C GLY A 288 23.95 -14.64 -0.09
N GLY A 289 22.85 -15.39 -0.11
CA GLY A 289 22.07 -15.78 1.07
C GLY A 289 22.62 -17.05 1.71
N LYS A 290 21.81 -17.74 2.52
CA LYS A 290 22.16 -19.06 3.08
C LYS A 290 21.93 -20.20 2.10
N VAL A 291 20.95 -20.06 1.22
CA VAL A 291 20.56 -21.01 0.18
C VAL A 291 20.69 -20.38 -1.21
N ILE A 292 20.10 -19.21 -1.45
CA ILE A 292 20.14 -18.53 -2.76
C ILE A 292 21.46 -17.77 -2.95
N VAL A 293 22.01 -17.82 -4.15
CA VAL A 293 23.16 -17.02 -4.60
C VAL A 293 22.79 -16.34 -5.91
N VAL A 294 23.06 -15.04 -6.01
CA VAL A 294 22.84 -14.22 -7.21
C VAL A 294 24.18 -13.71 -7.71
N ASP A 295 24.62 -14.24 -8.86
CA ASP A 295 25.83 -13.82 -9.55
C ASP A 295 25.48 -12.76 -10.60
N ILE A 296 26.06 -11.57 -10.48
CA ILE A 296 25.83 -10.42 -11.34
C ILE A 296 27.15 -10.10 -12.05
N ASP A 297 27.18 -10.17 -13.37
CA ASP A 297 28.33 -9.80 -14.19
C ASP A 297 28.02 -8.53 -14.99
N ILE A 298 28.86 -7.52 -14.83
CA ILE A 298 28.74 -6.19 -15.43
C ILE A 298 29.92 -6.00 -16.37
N ALA A 299 29.65 -5.81 -17.66
CA ALA A 299 30.65 -5.44 -18.65
C ALA A 299 30.90 -3.93 -18.58
N VAL A 300 32.17 -3.53 -18.55
CA VAL A 300 32.57 -2.13 -18.48
C VAL A 300 33.33 -1.78 -19.75
N ASP A 301 32.74 -0.92 -20.57
CA ASP A 301 33.44 -0.33 -21.70
C ASP A 301 34.15 0.96 -21.26
N ARG A 302 35.49 0.93 -21.36
CA ARG A 302 36.39 2.06 -21.06
C ARG A 302 36.97 2.70 -22.32
N SER A 303 36.33 2.49 -23.48
CA SER A 303 36.76 3.05 -24.76
C SER A 303 36.91 4.59 -24.74
N VAL A 304 36.09 5.28 -23.94
CA VAL A 304 36.18 6.71 -23.66
C VAL A 304 36.58 6.91 -22.19
N MET A 305 37.80 7.40 -21.93
CA MET A 305 38.35 7.54 -20.56
C MET A 305 37.48 8.41 -19.63
N ASP A 306 36.79 9.43 -20.17
CA ASP A 306 35.98 10.37 -19.38
C ASP A 306 34.49 9.98 -19.31
N ASN A 307 34.07 8.90 -19.96
CA ASN A 307 32.67 8.44 -19.98
C ASN A 307 32.60 6.90 -20.08
N PRO A 308 32.96 6.17 -19.01
CA PRO A 308 32.83 4.73 -19.00
C PRO A 308 31.35 4.35 -19.08
N SER A 309 30.99 3.46 -20.02
CA SER A 309 29.64 2.90 -20.08
C SER A 309 29.62 1.49 -19.49
N MET A 310 28.61 1.21 -18.69
CA MET A 310 28.39 -0.09 -18.07
C MET A 310 27.14 -0.75 -18.65
N ASP A 311 27.25 -2.02 -19.01
CA ASP A 311 26.10 -2.84 -19.37
C ASP A 311 26.12 -4.17 -18.62
N LEU A 312 24.94 -4.74 -18.43
CA LEU A 312 24.80 -6.00 -17.73
C LEU A 312 25.06 -7.16 -18.70
N SER A 313 26.08 -7.99 -18.44
CA SER A 313 26.40 -9.14 -19.30
C SER A 313 25.53 -10.34 -18.95
N SER A 314 25.38 -10.66 -17.67
CA SER A 314 24.51 -11.73 -17.19
C SER A 314 24.16 -11.61 -15.72
N VAL A 315 22.99 -12.13 -15.35
CA VAL A 315 22.60 -12.38 -13.97
C VAL A 315 22.22 -13.86 -13.88
N LYS A 316 22.73 -14.57 -12.87
CA LYS A 316 22.43 -15.98 -12.64
C LYS A 316 22.10 -16.25 -11.20
N THR A 317 21.00 -16.95 -10.98
CA THR A 317 20.62 -17.46 -9.67
C THR A 317 21.05 -18.92 -9.54
N SER A 318 21.54 -19.29 -8.35
CA SER A 318 21.85 -20.67 -8.01
C SER A 318 21.48 -20.97 -6.57
N TYR A 319 21.27 -22.25 -6.25
CA TYR A 319 20.90 -22.67 -4.90
C TYR A 319 21.98 -23.58 -4.31
N ALA A 320 22.48 -23.24 -3.13
CA ALA A 320 23.38 -24.05 -2.34
C ALA A 320 22.62 -25.23 -1.71
N VAL A 321 23.12 -26.46 -1.91
CA VAL A 321 22.49 -27.65 -1.34
C VAL A 321 23.03 -27.85 0.09
N PRO A 322 22.19 -27.79 1.15
CA PRO A 322 22.65 -27.79 2.55
C PRO A 322 23.44 -29.04 2.97
N ASN A 323 23.22 -30.17 2.31
CA ASN A 323 23.87 -31.47 2.56
C ASN A 323 24.67 -31.99 1.35
N GLY A 324 24.89 -31.16 0.32
CA GLY A 324 25.72 -31.52 -0.83
C GLY A 324 27.22 -31.54 -0.49
N ALA A 325 28.04 -32.13 -1.35
CA ALA A 325 29.49 -31.92 -1.26
C ALA A 325 29.78 -30.41 -1.28
N ALA A 326 30.74 -29.95 -0.46
CA ALA A 326 31.11 -28.53 -0.39
C ALA A 326 31.36 -27.96 -1.80
N GLY A 327 30.57 -26.96 -2.20
CA GLY A 327 30.61 -26.38 -3.55
C GLY A 327 29.58 -26.92 -4.56
N SER A 328 28.68 -27.82 -4.16
CA SER A 328 27.58 -28.29 -5.02
C SER A 328 26.41 -27.30 -5.00
N THR A 329 26.23 -26.56 -6.09
CA THR A 329 25.04 -25.73 -6.35
C THR A 329 24.13 -26.38 -7.39
N THR A 330 22.82 -26.19 -7.25
CA THR A 330 21.85 -26.48 -8.32
C THR A 330 21.56 -25.19 -9.09
N ALA A 331 21.38 -25.30 -10.40
CA ALA A 331 21.01 -24.16 -11.23
C ALA A 331 19.65 -23.56 -10.78
N GLY A 332 19.56 -22.24 -10.78
CA GLY A 332 18.36 -21.49 -10.46
C GLY A 332 17.36 -21.38 -11.60
N SER A 333 16.44 -20.43 -11.48
CA SER A 333 15.38 -20.19 -12.45
C SER A 333 15.85 -19.25 -13.57
N ALA A 334 15.81 -19.72 -14.82
CA ALA A 334 16.12 -18.88 -15.97
C ALA A 334 15.15 -17.69 -16.14
N SER A 335 13.91 -17.84 -15.67
CA SER A 335 12.90 -16.77 -15.72
C SER A 335 13.17 -15.69 -14.67
N LEU A 336 13.60 -16.10 -13.47
CA LEU A 336 14.06 -15.17 -12.43
C LEU A 336 15.33 -14.44 -12.86
N ASP A 337 16.27 -15.15 -13.47
CA ASP A 337 17.51 -14.59 -14.03
C ASP A 337 17.21 -13.48 -15.06
N GLY A 338 16.28 -13.75 -15.98
CA GLY A 338 15.82 -12.78 -16.97
C GLY A 338 15.19 -11.54 -16.33
N TYR A 339 14.32 -11.72 -15.34
CA TYR A 339 13.67 -10.62 -14.63
C TYR A 339 14.65 -9.72 -13.87
N LEU A 340 15.60 -10.32 -13.14
CA LEU A 340 16.63 -9.57 -12.42
C LEU A 340 17.55 -8.83 -13.40
N ASN A 341 17.90 -9.46 -14.53
CA ASN A 341 18.67 -8.83 -15.59
C ASN A 341 17.95 -7.60 -16.16
N ASP A 342 16.68 -7.73 -16.53
CA ASP A 342 15.88 -6.63 -17.07
C ASP A 342 15.73 -5.47 -16.06
N SER A 343 15.49 -5.80 -14.78
CA SER A 343 15.32 -4.80 -13.72
C SER A 343 16.61 -4.03 -13.43
N LEU A 344 17.75 -4.75 -13.33
CA LEU A 344 19.06 -4.14 -13.13
C LEU A 344 19.50 -3.33 -14.35
N ARG A 345 19.27 -3.85 -15.57
CA ARG A 345 19.55 -3.13 -16.81
C ARG A 345 18.73 -1.85 -16.92
N ALA A 346 17.46 -1.87 -16.52
CA ALA A 346 16.62 -0.67 -16.49
C ALA A 346 17.23 0.41 -15.58
N PHE A 347 17.66 0.05 -14.37
CA PHE A 347 18.34 0.96 -13.46
C PHE A 347 19.64 1.53 -14.06
N LEU A 348 20.50 0.67 -14.59
CA LEU A 348 21.76 1.10 -15.20
C LEU A 348 21.52 2.00 -16.41
N SER A 349 20.48 1.73 -17.20
CA SER A 349 20.13 2.56 -18.35
C SER A 349 19.60 3.94 -17.95
N GLU A 350 18.85 4.04 -16.85
CA GLU A 350 18.30 5.30 -16.33
C GLU A 350 19.41 6.21 -15.79
N VAL A 351 20.31 5.64 -14.98
CA VAL A 351 21.41 6.38 -14.34
C VAL A 351 22.44 6.87 -15.38
N GLN A 352 22.60 6.17 -16.50
CA GLN A 352 23.55 6.54 -17.57
C GLN A 352 22.98 7.51 -18.62
N LYS A 353 21.73 7.97 -18.48
CA LYS A 353 21.17 9.00 -19.37
C LYS A 353 21.92 10.33 -19.22
N ASP A 354 21.81 11.16 -20.26
CA ASP A 354 22.31 12.53 -20.21
C ASP A 354 21.56 13.35 -19.16
N GLU A 355 22.23 14.34 -18.57
CA GLU A 355 21.70 15.17 -17.46
C GLU A 355 20.32 15.78 -17.78
N GLU A 356 20.07 16.15 -19.04
CA GLU A 356 18.79 16.71 -19.48
C GLU A 356 17.64 15.70 -19.53
N LEU A 357 17.94 14.40 -19.63
CA LEU A 357 16.98 13.30 -19.78
C LEU A 357 16.96 12.34 -18.58
N GLN A 358 17.89 12.53 -17.64
CA GLN A 358 18.01 11.71 -16.44
C GLN A 358 16.91 12.07 -15.45
N ASP A 359 16.20 11.05 -14.95
CA ASP A 359 15.17 11.20 -13.93
C ASP A 359 15.63 10.54 -12.61
N PRO A 360 16.08 11.34 -11.63
CA PRO A 360 16.51 10.83 -10.32
C PRO A 360 15.39 10.17 -9.52
N GLU A 361 14.12 10.57 -9.72
CA GLU A 361 12.98 9.98 -9.02
C GLU A 361 12.68 8.59 -9.59
N GLU A 362 12.73 8.45 -10.92
CA GLU A 362 12.56 7.15 -11.57
C GLU A 362 13.72 6.19 -11.22
N ALA A 363 14.95 6.69 -11.16
CA ALA A 363 16.10 5.90 -10.69
C ALA A 363 15.90 5.40 -9.25
N ALA A 364 15.42 6.26 -8.34
CA ALA A 364 15.08 5.88 -6.97
C ALA A 364 13.97 4.84 -6.92
N ARG A 365 12.95 4.98 -7.76
CA ARG A 365 11.82 4.05 -7.85
C ARG A 365 12.26 2.67 -8.32
N ILE A 366 13.13 2.59 -9.33
CA ILE A 366 13.68 1.33 -9.82
C ILE A 366 14.61 0.72 -8.76
N GLY A 367 15.48 1.51 -8.13
CA GLY A 367 16.37 1.06 -7.06
C GLY A 367 15.61 0.50 -5.85
N ALA A 368 14.55 1.17 -5.41
CA ALA A 368 13.67 0.68 -4.34
C ALA A 368 13.03 -0.66 -4.69
N ARG A 369 12.59 -0.85 -5.94
CA ARG A 369 12.06 -2.15 -6.42
C ARG A 369 13.12 -3.25 -6.32
N ILE A 370 14.34 -2.99 -6.78
CA ILE A 370 15.44 -3.98 -6.71
C ILE A 370 15.74 -4.36 -5.25
N ALA A 371 15.76 -3.37 -4.35
CA ALA A 371 15.97 -3.62 -2.92
C ALA A 371 14.82 -4.46 -2.30
N ASP A 372 13.57 -4.18 -2.66
CA ASP A 372 12.41 -4.98 -2.24
C ASP A 372 12.48 -6.42 -2.78
N ASP A 373 12.93 -6.60 -4.03
CA ASP A 373 13.10 -7.92 -4.65
C ASP A 373 14.16 -8.75 -3.91
N PHE A 374 15.31 -8.16 -3.56
CA PHE A 374 16.32 -8.83 -2.75
C PHE A 374 15.82 -9.18 -1.35
N ARG A 375 15.05 -8.28 -0.72
CA ARG A 375 14.42 -8.54 0.58
C ARG A 375 13.45 -9.72 0.50
N TYR A 376 12.62 -9.76 -0.53
CA TYR A 376 11.68 -10.85 -0.76
C TYR A 376 12.39 -12.19 -0.95
N LEU A 377 13.45 -12.23 -1.77
CA LEU A 377 14.26 -13.43 -1.97
C LEU A 377 14.92 -13.89 -0.67
N MET A 378 15.38 -12.97 0.18
CA MET A 378 15.92 -13.29 1.51
C MET A 378 14.88 -13.85 2.48
N ASP A 379 13.64 -13.39 2.42
CA ASP A 379 12.55 -13.96 3.23
C ASP A 379 12.28 -15.42 2.85
N LEU A 380 12.32 -15.74 1.54
CA LEU A 380 12.24 -17.12 1.05
C LEU A 380 13.49 -17.95 1.42
N ASP A 381 14.68 -17.35 1.33
CA ASP A 381 15.96 -17.97 1.71
C ASP A 381 15.96 -18.45 3.16
N GLN A 382 15.48 -17.61 4.09
CA GLN A 382 15.39 -17.96 5.50
C GLN A 382 14.47 -19.16 5.75
N LEU A 383 13.41 -19.32 4.95
CA LEU A 383 12.52 -20.47 5.04
C LEU A 383 13.12 -21.73 4.42
N ALA A 384 13.75 -21.58 3.25
CA ALA A 384 14.46 -22.67 2.61
C ALA A 384 15.56 -23.23 3.53
N PHE A 385 16.32 -22.36 4.20
CA PHE A 385 17.34 -22.74 5.16
C PHE A 385 16.76 -23.53 6.35
N ARG A 386 15.61 -23.11 6.89
CA ARG A 386 14.94 -23.81 8.00
C ARG A 386 14.47 -25.21 7.64
N GLU A 387 14.09 -25.43 6.38
CA GLU A 387 13.54 -26.70 5.90
C GLU A 387 14.59 -27.65 5.28
N ALA A 388 15.86 -27.21 5.21
CA ALA A 388 17.01 -27.98 4.71
C ALA A 388 16.74 -28.65 3.35
N GLU A 389 16.59 -29.99 3.32
CA GLU A 389 16.46 -30.77 2.07
C GLU A 389 15.19 -30.46 1.27
N ASN A 390 14.11 -30.03 1.95
CA ASN A 390 12.85 -29.66 1.30
C ASN A 390 12.78 -28.16 0.96
N GLY A 391 13.80 -27.37 1.31
CA GLY A 391 13.77 -25.91 1.18
C GLY A 391 13.69 -25.39 -0.25
N LEU A 392 14.19 -26.12 -1.23
CA LEU A 392 14.16 -25.71 -2.66
C LEU A 392 12.74 -25.54 -3.21
N ARG A 393 11.71 -26.10 -2.54
CA ARG A 393 10.31 -25.91 -2.93
C ARG A 393 9.86 -24.45 -2.92
N TRP A 394 10.46 -23.60 -2.07
CA TRP A 394 10.10 -22.17 -1.96
C TRP A 394 10.47 -21.37 -3.21
N PHE A 395 11.50 -21.79 -3.93
CA PHE A 395 11.91 -21.16 -5.19
C PHE A 395 11.26 -21.85 -6.40
N ASN A 396 11.19 -23.18 -6.41
CA ASN A 396 10.66 -23.94 -7.55
C ASN A 396 9.15 -23.79 -7.76
N ILE A 397 8.39 -23.43 -6.71
CA ILE A 397 6.94 -23.28 -6.80
C ILE A 397 6.52 -22.19 -7.78
N MET A 398 7.30 -21.10 -7.90
CA MET A 398 6.98 -19.99 -8.79
C MET A 398 7.12 -20.39 -10.26
N ASP A 399 8.17 -21.11 -10.62
CA ASP A 399 8.36 -21.64 -11.97
C ASP A 399 7.28 -22.67 -12.33
N LEU A 400 6.96 -23.57 -11.40
CA LEU A 400 5.92 -24.57 -11.59
C LEU A 400 4.54 -23.90 -11.83
N LEU A 401 4.20 -22.91 -10.99
CA LEU A 401 2.97 -22.14 -11.12
C LEU A 401 2.93 -21.39 -12.45
N SER A 402 4.03 -20.76 -12.86
CA SER A 402 4.14 -19.99 -14.10
C SER A 402 3.85 -20.86 -15.32
N VAL A 403 4.52 -22.00 -15.42
CA VAL A 403 4.37 -22.93 -16.56
C VAL A 403 2.96 -23.51 -16.64
N GLU A 404 2.38 -23.91 -15.50
CA GLU A 404 1.04 -24.49 -15.50
C GLU A 404 -0.03 -23.44 -15.81
N ALA A 405 0.08 -22.24 -15.25
CA ALA A 405 -0.85 -21.14 -15.51
C ALA A 405 -0.77 -20.69 -16.98
N GLU A 406 0.41 -20.56 -17.57
CA GLU A 406 0.58 -20.21 -18.99
C GLU A 406 -0.02 -21.26 -19.92
N ARG A 407 0.24 -22.55 -19.67
CA ARG A 407 -0.33 -23.64 -20.46
C ARG A 407 -1.85 -23.65 -20.38
N PHE A 408 -2.39 -23.34 -19.21
CA PHE A 408 -3.83 -23.23 -19.03
C PHE A 408 -4.41 -22.04 -19.80
N ALA A 409 -3.79 -20.86 -19.68
CA ALA A 409 -4.17 -19.67 -20.45
C ALA A 409 -4.09 -19.91 -21.96
N GLN A 410 -3.13 -20.69 -22.44
CA GLN A 410 -3.03 -21.10 -23.84
C GLN A 410 -4.27 -21.88 -24.31
N LYS A 411 -4.71 -22.90 -23.55
CA LYS A 411 -5.92 -23.68 -23.87
C LYS A 411 -7.18 -22.81 -23.86
N GLU A 412 -7.27 -21.87 -22.92
CA GLU A 412 -8.41 -20.95 -22.85
C GLU A 412 -8.43 -19.99 -24.04
N ALA A 413 -7.28 -19.47 -24.46
CA ALA A 413 -7.17 -18.61 -25.63
C ALA A 413 -7.56 -19.34 -26.92
N GLU A 414 -7.18 -20.61 -27.07
CA GLU A 414 -7.59 -21.46 -28.19
C GLU A 414 -9.12 -21.69 -28.21
N SER A 415 -9.74 -21.92 -27.04
CA SER A 415 -11.19 -22.08 -26.92
C SER A 415 -11.94 -20.77 -27.24
N VAL A 416 -11.43 -19.63 -26.77
CA VAL A 416 -11.97 -18.30 -27.11
C VAL A 416 -11.85 -18.02 -28.61
N ALA A 417 -10.68 -18.23 -29.20
CA ALA A 417 -10.44 -18.10 -30.64
C ALA A 417 -11.41 -18.96 -31.47
N GLY A 418 -11.58 -20.23 -31.07
CA GLY A 418 -12.51 -21.16 -31.71
C GLY A 418 -13.96 -20.70 -31.64
N SER A 419 -14.40 -20.17 -30.50
CA SER A 419 -15.79 -19.70 -30.32
C SER A 419 -16.15 -18.47 -31.14
N ILE A 420 -15.17 -17.66 -31.57
CA ILE A 420 -15.37 -16.39 -32.28
C ILE A 420 -14.86 -16.48 -33.72
N SER A 421 -14.30 -17.64 -34.12
CA SER A 421 -13.65 -17.83 -35.43
C SER A 421 -12.60 -16.76 -35.74
N SER A 422 -11.84 -16.32 -34.72
CA SER A 422 -10.79 -15.30 -34.81
C SER A 422 -9.46 -15.88 -34.37
N THR A 423 -8.42 -15.71 -35.19
CA THR A 423 -7.02 -16.04 -34.84
C THR A 423 -6.14 -14.84 -35.18
N PRO A 424 -5.53 -14.16 -34.19
CA PRO A 424 -5.43 -14.49 -32.75
C PRO A 424 -6.71 -14.23 -31.92
N ALA A 425 -6.72 -14.71 -30.66
CA ALA A 425 -7.82 -14.46 -29.72
C ALA A 425 -7.78 -13.01 -29.20
N PRO A 426 -8.92 -12.28 -29.18
CA PRO A 426 -8.94 -10.93 -28.63
C PRO A 426 -8.69 -10.91 -27.12
N LEU A 427 -7.69 -10.15 -26.66
CA LEU A 427 -7.30 -10.08 -25.24
C LEU A 427 -8.45 -9.62 -24.32
N ASP A 428 -9.27 -8.67 -24.76
CA ASP A 428 -10.40 -8.20 -23.97
C ASP A 428 -11.51 -9.26 -23.82
N ILE A 429 -11.76 -10.08 -24.85
CA ILE A 429 -12.71 -11.20 -24.75
C ILE A 429 -12.13 -12.33 -23.91
N PHE A 430 -10.83 -12.60 -24.02
CA PHE A 430 -10.12 -13.52 -23.14
C PHE A 430 -10.35 -13.10 -21.69
N LEU A 431 -9.95 -11.88 -21.29
CA LEU A 431 -10.08 -11.41 -19.91
C LEU A 431 -11.51 -11.46 -19.35
N MET A 432 -12.55 -11.25 -20.18
CA MET A 432 -13.95 -11.33 -19.76
C MET A 432 -14.48 -12.77 -19.60
N ARG A 433 -13.87 -13.75 -20.27
CA ARG A 433 -14.44 -15.10 -20.42
C ARG A 433 -13.61 -16.19 -19.77
N SER A 434 -12.29 -16.00 -19.69
CA SER A 434 -11.32 -16.98 -19.19
C SER A 434 -10.79 -16.60 -17.80
N HIS A 435 -9.76 -17.30 -17.32
CA HIS A 435 -9.05 -16.89 -16.10
C HIS A 435 -8.17 -15.66 -16.37
N ALA A 436 -7.78 -15.00 -15.28
CA ALA A 436 -6.85 -13.87 -15.34
C ALA A 436 -5.55 -14.30 -16.02
N LEU A 437 -5.02 -13.46 -16.91
CA LEU A 437 -3.84 -13.79 -17.70
C LEU A 437 -2.60 -13.79 -16.79
N PRO A 438 -1.89 -14.92 -16.61
CA PRO A 438 -0.66 -14.95 -15.85
C PRO A 438 0.45 -14.17 -16.56
N LEU A 439 1.15 -13.35 -15.79
CA LEU A 439 2.32 -12.57 -16.18
C LEU A 439 3.41 -12.85 -15.14
N PRO A 440 4.16 -13.96 -15.30
CA PRO A 440 5.20 -14.33 -14.35
C PRO A 440 6.34 -13.32 -14.38
N TYR A 441 6.93 -13.06 -13.22
CA TYR A 441 8.08 -12.18 -13.03
C TYR A 441 7.89 -10.79 -13.66
N LEU A 442 6.76 -10.13 -13.35
CA LEU A 442 6.35 -8.87 -13.98
C LEU A 442 6.84 -7.64 -13.20
N THR A 443 6.46 -7.51 -11.93
CA THR A 443 6.86 -6.40 -11.05
C THR A 443 7.61 -6.83 -9.79
N SER A 444 7.68 -8.13 -9.55
CA SER A 444 8.36 -8.77 -8.42
C SER A 444 8.84 -10.17 -8.84
N PRO A 445 9.72 -10.83 -8.06
CA PRO A 445 10.19 -12.20 -8.28
C PRO A 445 9.10 -13.25 -7.94
N SER A 446 7.89 -13.05 -8.45
CA SER A 446 6.71 -13.88 -8.24
C SER A 446 5.76 -13.79 -9.45
N VAL A 447 4.58 -14.38 -9.36
CA VAL A 447 3.57 -14.38 -10.43
C VAL A 447 2.56 -13.26 -10.23
N SER A 448 2.40 -12.42 -11.26
CA SER A 448 1.33 -11.44 -11.36
C SER A 448 0.23 -11.94 -12.28
N PHE A 449 -1.01 -11.50 -12.07
CA PHE A 449 -2.17 -11.82 -12.89
C PHE A 449 -2.81 -10.54 -13.40
N LEU A 450 -2.99 -10.43 -14.71
CA LEU A 450 -3.79 -9.37 -15.31
C LEU A 450 -5.27 -9.73 -15.17
N VAL A 451 -5.97 -9.01 -14.30
CA VAL A 451 -7.34 -9.32 -13.86
C VAL A 451 -8.36 -8.69 -14.78
N TYR A 452 -8.16 -7.41 -15.09
CA TYR A 452 -9.08 -6.59 -15.87
C TYR A 452 -8.31 -5.53 -16.66
N LEU A 453 -8.82 -5.23 -17.86
CA LEU A 453 -8.33 -4.17 -18.74
C LEU A 453 -9.53 -3.38 -19.27
N SER A 454 -9.54 -2.06 -19.04
CA SER A 454 -10.63 -1.21 -19.51
C SER A 454 -10.68 -1.18 -21.04
N PRO A 455 -11.87 -0.94 -21.62
CA PRO A 455 -12.00 -0.85 -23.07
C PRO A 455 -11.07 0.21 -23.69
N LEU A 456 -10.87 1.33 -22.99
CA LEU A 456 -9.96 2.39 -23.43
C LEU A 456 -8.49 1.93 -23.40
N ALA A 457 -8.07 1.27 -22.32
CA ALA A 457 -6.71 0.76 -22.18
C ALA A 457 -6.42 -0.31 -23.24
N TYR A 458 -7.33 -1.28 -23.41
CA TYR A 458 -7.22 -2.31 -24.45
C TYR A 458 -7.11 -1.69 -25.85
N LEU A 459 -8.01 -0.77 -26.22
CA LEU A 459 -8.00 -0.18 -27.56
C LEU A 459 -6.72 0.66 -27.81
N SER A 460 -6.22 1.34 -26.78
CA SER A 460 -4.96 2.09 -26.84
C SER A 460 -3.75 1.18 -27.01
N MET A 461 -3.77 0.01 -26.35
CA MET A 461 -2.74 -1.02 -26.49
C MET A 461 -2.79 -1.67 -27.87
N LEU A 462 -3.98 -2.01 -28.37
CA LEU A 462 -4.16 -2.59 -29.70
C LEU A 462 -3.68 -1.64 -30.80
N ARG A 463 -3.97 -0.34 -30.69
CA ARG A 463 -3.51 0.70 -31.65
C ARG A 463 -2.01 0.94 -31.60
N SER A 464 -1.38 0.76 -30.44
CA SER A 464 0.07 0.93 -30.30
C SER A 464 0.85 -0.35 -30.55
N SER A 465 0.15 -1.48 -30.75
CA SER A 465 0.78 -2.77 -30.95
C SER A 465 1.56 -2.80 -32.28
N PRO A 466 2.82 -3.27 -32.28
CA PRO A 466 3.54 -3.51 -33.52
C PRO A 466 2.83 -4.59 -34.33
N ILE A 467 2.94 -4.49 -35.67
CA ILE A 467 2.43 -5.53 -36.58
C ILE A 467 3.17 -6.84 -36.23
N PRO A 468 2.47 -7.95 -35.99
CA PRO A 468 3.11 -9.19 -35.57
C PRO A 468 4.09 -9.67 -36.63
N SER A 469 5.39 -9.58 -36.34
CA SER A 469 6.45 -10.25 -37.11
C SER A 469 6.45 -11.72 -36.73
N VAL A 470 6.18 -12.61 -37.71
CA VAL A 470 6.26 -14.08 -37.72
C VAL A 470 5.97 -14.79 -36.37
N PRO A 471 4.92 -15.63 -36.27
CA PRO A 471 4.63 -16.36 -35.03
C PRO A 471 5.81 -17.26 -34.65
N LEU A 472 6.44 -16.95 -33.51
CA LEU A 472 7.43 -17.81 -32.86
C LEU A 472 6.76 -19.13 -32.53
N SER A 473 7.06 -20.17 -33.32
CA SER A 473 6.27 -21.40 -33.40
C SER A 473 6.43 -22.34 -32.19
N ASN A 474 7.15 -21.92 -31.14
CA ASN A 474 7.62 -22.77 -30.05
C ASN A 474 7.36 -22.21 -28.62
N SER A 475 6.52 -21.17 -28.46
CA SER A 475 6.21 -20.64 -27.10
C SER A 475 4.98 -21.29 -26.48
N SER A 476 5.03 -21.61 -25.18
CA SER A 476 3.88 -22.02 -24.34
C SER A 476 2.88 -20.90 -24.05
N LEU A 477 3.10 -19.71 -24.63
CA LEU A 477 2.31 -18.52 -24.39
C LEU A 477 1.02 -18.52 -25.25
N PRO A 478 -0.09 -17.99 -24.72
CA PRO A 478 -1.34 -17.88 -25.49
C PRO A 478 -1.18 -16.96 -26.71
N ILE A 479 -1.86 -17.31 -27.80
CA ILE A 479 -1.85 -16.51 -29.04
C ILE A 479 -2.94 -15.44 -28.95
N LEU A 480 -2.53 -14.23 -28.59
CA LEU A 480 -3.38 -13.06 -28.38
C LEU A 480 -3.15 -11.99 -29.46
N ASP A 481 -4.13 -11.11 -29.66
CA ASP A 481 -4.07 -9.98 -30.59
C ASP A 481 -3.07 -8.88 -30.18
N VAL A 482 -2.78 -8.78 -28.88
CA VAL A 482 -1.71 -7.95 -28.33
C VAL A 482 -0.49 -8.83 -27.99
N PRO A 483 0.69 -8.60 -28.61
CA PRO A 483 1.90 -9.36 -28.30
C PRO A 483 2.35 -9.20 -26.84
N PHE A 484 2.85 -10.30 -26.24
CA PHE A 484 3.27 -10.33 -24.83
C PHE A 484 4.35 -9.30 -24.47
N ASN A 485 5.34 -9.06 -25.34
CA ASN A 485 6.39 -8.08 -25.08
C ASN A 485 5.81 -6.66 -24.96
N HIS A 486 4.86 -6.32 -25.84
CA HIS A 486 4.16 -5.04 -25.78
C HIS A 486 3.26 -4.94 -24.57
N LEU A 487 2.52 -6.01 -24.26
CA LEU A 487 1.68 -6.11 -23.06
C LEU A 487 2.50 -5.87 -21.79
N ARG A 488 3.60 -6.61 -21.59
CA ARG A 488 4.46 -6.48 -20.40
C ARG A 488 5.02 -5.06 -20.27
N SER A 489 5.54 -4.47 -21.34
CA SER A 489 6.08 -3.11 -21.34
C SER A 489 5.03 -2.05 -20.96
N ARG A 490 3.78 -2.18 -21.44
CA ARG A 490 2.70 -1.23 -21.13
C ARG A 490 2.12 -1.43 -19.73
N VAL A 491 2.17 -2.65 -19.21
CA VAL A 491 1.67 -3.00 -17.88
C VAL A 491 2.66 -2.54 -16.80
N THR A 492 3.96 -2.58 -17.08
CA THR A 492 5.01 -2.14 -16.14
C THR A 492 5.39 -0.67 -16.25
N SER A 493 4.83 0.07 -17.23
CA SER A 493 5.11 1.51 -17.39
C SER A 493 4.64 2.31 -16.16
N HIS A 494 5.42 3.31 -15.77
CA HIS A 494 5.10 4.20 -14.67
C HIS A 494 4.87 5.64 -15.19
N PRO A 495 3.78 6.34 -14.80
CA PRO A 495 2.65 5.83 -14.01
C PRO A 495 1.86 4.75 -14.78
N ARG A 496 1.25 3.81 -14.03
CA ARG A 496 0.43 2.74 -14.61
C ARG A 496 -0.74 3.36 -15.41
N PRO A 497 -1.02 2.86 -16.64
CA PRO A 497 -2.18 3.34 -17.40
C PRO A 497 -3.48 3.15 -16.61
N PRO A 498 -4.43 4.12 -16.68
CA PRO A 498 -5.71 3.98 -16.00
C PRO A 498 -6.53 2.82 -16.59
N GLY A 499 -7.33 2.18 -15.74
CA GLY A 499 -8.18 1.05 -16.13
C GLY A 499 -7.45 -0.30 -16.25
N LEU A 500 -6.30 -0.45 -15.58
CA LEU A 500 -5.54 -1.69 -15.50
C LEU A 500 -5.56 -2.24 -14.07
N THR A 501 -6.02 -3.49 -13.89
CA THR A 501 -6.00 -4.17 -12.59
C THR A 501 -5.07 -5.38 -12.62
N ILE A 502 -4.06 -5.38 -11.74
CA ILE A 502 -3.08 -6.45 -11.58
C ILE A 502 -3.15 -6.94 -10.15
N ALA A 503 -3.05 -8.26 -9.96
CA ALA A 503 -2.86 -8.87 -8.66
C ALA A 503 -1.55 -9.66 -8.64
N THR A 504 -0.69 -9.43 -7.66
CA THR A 504 0.60 -10.12 -7.53
C THR A 504 0.55 -11.07 -6.34
N LEU A 505 0.93 -12.33 -6.56
CA LEU A 505 1.06 -13.29 -5.47
C LEU A 505 2.34 -12.97 -4.69
N VAL A 506 2.26 -12.76 -3.38
CA VAL A 506 3.41 -12.39 -2.54
C VAL A 506 3.38 -13.22 -1.27
N PHE A 507 4.51 -13.77 -0.90
CA PHE A 507 4.69 -14.38 0.41
C PHE A 507 5.07 -13.33 1.48
N SER A 508 4.46 -13.38 2.66
CA SER A 508 4.75 -12.45 3.76
C SER A 508 4.77 -13.12 5.13
N SER A 509 5.66 -12.62 6.01
CA SER A 509 5.78 -13.01 7.42
C SER A 509 5.16 -11.94 8.33
N SER A 510 4.09 -12.29 9.02
CA SER A 510 3.39 -11.42 9.97
C SER A 510 4.20 -11.19 11.26
N LYS A 511 4.10 -9.97 11.83
CA LYS A 511 4.76 -9.57 13.09
C LYS A 511 3.84 -9.64 14.32
N GLY A 512 2.53 -9.75 14.12
CA GLY A 512 1.50 -9.68 15.17
C GLY A 512 0.89 -11.04 15.54
N PRO A 513 0.03 -11.05 16.58
CA PRO A 513 -0.70 -12.26 16.97
C PRO A 513 -1.63 -12.68 15.84
N SER A 514 -1.57 -13.98 15.49
CA SER A 514 -2.37 -14.55 14.41
C SER A 514 -3.86 -14.25 14.59
N LEU A 515 -4.53 -13.86 13.49
CA LEU A 515 -5.93 -14.21 13.31
C LEU A 515 -6.03 -15.73 13.55
N PRO A 516 -7.00 -16.22 14.35
CA PRO A 516 -7.04 -17.63 14.73
C PRO A 516 -6.91 -18.48 13.47
N ASP A 517 -5.87 -19.33 13.41
CA ASP A 517 -5.67 -20.28 12.30
C ASP A 517 -7.00 -21.00 12.10
N HIS A 518 -7.72 -20.64 11.03
CA HIS A 518 -9.00 -21.27 10.76
C HIS A 518 -8.69 -22.73 10.44
N PRO A 519 -9.27 -23.69 11.19
CA PRO A 519 -8.86 -25.08 11.16
C PRO A 519 -8.84 -25.55 9.71
N ASN A 520 -7.78 -26.29 9.34
CA ASN A 520 -7.63 -26.97 8.06
C ASN A 520 -8.97 -27.61 7.70
N THR A 521 -9.74 -26.92 6.88
CA THR A 521 -11.09 -27.32 6.58
C THR A 521 -10.92 -28.32 5.47
N MET A 522 -10.92 -29.60 5.85
CA MET A 522 -11.01 -30.70 4.90
C MET A 522 -12.05 -30.36 3.83
N ASN A 523 -11.64 -30.37 2.56
CA ASN A 523 -12.43 -30.44 1.34
C ASN A 523 -13.96 -30.31 1.54
N MET A 524 -14.43 -29.11 1.85
CA MET A 524 -15.85 -28.74 1.73
C MET A 524 -16.00 -27.95 0.43
N GLU A 525 -15.72 -28.61 -0.69
CA GLU A 525 -15.92 -28.06 -2.04
C GLU A 525 -17.40 -27.76 -2.36
N VAL A 526 -18.31 -28.18 -1.48
CA VAL A 526 -19.76 -28.10 -1.66
C VAL A 526 -20.32 -26.70 -1.36
N LEU A 527 -19.57 -25.81 -0.67
CA LEU A 527 -20.07 -24.47 -0.28
C LEU A 527 -19.53 -23.32 -1.13
N ALA A 528 -18.35 -23.46 -1.74
CA ALA A 528 -17.75 -22.41 -2.59
C ALA A 528 -18.16 -22.62 -4.05
N THR A 529 -18.96 -21.71 -4.60
CA THR A 529 -19.50 -21.77 -5.98
C THR A 529 -18.55 -21.22 -7.05
N ARG A 530 -17.38 -20.71 -6.66
CA ARG A 530 -16.38 -20.09 -7.54
C ARG A 530 -15.04 -20.84 -7.43
N PRO A 531 -14.22 -20.87 -8.49
CA PRO A 531 -14.44 -20.24 -9.80
C PRO A 531 -15.49 -20.95 -10.67
N THR A 532 -16.26 -20.17 -11.45
CA THR A 532 -17.30 -20.68 -12.37
C THR A 532 -16.69 -20.95 -13.76
N PHE A 533 -16.42 -22.22 -14.07
CA PHE A 533 -15.79 -22.62 -15.33
C PHE A 533 -16.81 -22.98 -16.41
N LEU A 534 -16.75 -22.32 -17.59
CA LEU A 534 -17.65 -22.62 -18.71
C LEU A 534 -16.94 -22.98 -20.05
N ILE A 535 -15.62 -22.75 -20.16
CA ILE A 535 -14.95 -22.67 -21.49
C ILE A 535 -13.99 -23.81 -21.79
N ALA A 536 -13.36 -24.43 -20.77
CA ALA A 536 -12.47 -25.57 -20.95
C ALA A 536 -12.68 -26.59 -19.81
N PRO A 537 -13.35 -27.73 -20.06
CA PRO A 537 -13.45 -28.81 -19.09
C PRO A 537 -12.14 -29.61 -19.13
N GLY A 538 -11.16 -29.33 -18.26
CA GLY A 538 -9.95 -30.16 -18.34
C GLY A 538 -8.72 -29.93 -17.46
N ALA A 539 -8.65 -28.94 -16.58
CA ALA A 539 -7.54 -28.91 -15.62
C ALA A 539 -7.92 -28.10 -14.38
N GLN A 540 -8.50 -28.78 -13.38
CA GLN A 540 -8.46 -28.28 -12.02
C GLN A 540 -6.99 -28.35 -11.59
N ILE A 541 -6.25 -27.25 -11.75
CA ILE A 541 -4.92 -27.16 -11.17
C ILE A 541 -5.11 -27.19 -9.65
N GLU A 542 -4.85 -28.33 -9.01
CA GLU A 542 -4.84 -28.46 -7.55
C GLU A 542 -3.46 -28.07 -6.98
N LEU A 543 -2.96 -26.89 -7.36
CA LEU A 543 -1.68 -26.40 -6.82
C LEU A 543 -1.94 -25.73 -5.47
N VAL A 544 -1.51 -26.41 -4.40
CA VAL A 544 -1.51 -25.89 -3.03
C VAL A 544 -0.18 -25.22 -2.74
N PHE A 545 -0.21 -24.01 -2.20
CA PHE A 545 1.00 -23.27 -1.87
C PHE A 545 1.68 -23.84 -0.62
N PRO A 546 3.03 -23.91 -0.59
CA PRO A 546 3.75 -24.45 0.55
C PRO A 546 3.54 -23.58 1.79
N LEU A 547 3.35 -24.22 2.93
CA LEU A 547 3.36 -23.59 4.25
C LEU A 547 4.61 -24.05 5.03
N PRO A 548 5.18 -23.21 5.90
CA PRO A 548 6.38 -23.59 6.67
C PRO A 548 6.14 -24.84 7.51
N ILE A 549 7.09 -25.77 7.47
CA ILE A 549 7.09 -26.96 8.34
C ILE A 549 7.68 -26.53 9.69
N GLU A 550 6.83 -26.30 10.69
CA GLU A 550 7.29 -25.87 12.02
C GLU A 550 7.75 -27.05 12.90
N PRO A 551 8.96 -27.01 13.48
CA PRO A 551 9.34 -27.92 14.55
C PRO A 551 8.53 -27.59 15.81
N THR A 552 8.01 -28.62 16.48
CA THR A 552 7.15 -28.52 17.65
C THR A 552 7.76 -27.62 18.75
N GLY A 553 7.09 -26.51 19.10
CA GLY A 553 7.34 -25.77 20.35
C GLY A 553 7.95 -24.36 20.27
N GLN A 554 8.06 -23.72 19.09
CA GLN A 554 8.46 -22.31 18.99
C GLN A 554 7.27 -21.37 18.70
N ALA A 555 7.39 -20.10 19.12
CA ALA A 555 6.35 -19.08 18.95
C ALA A 555 6.03 -18.85 17.47
N LYS A 556 4.77 -19.10 17.10
CA LYS A 556 4.22 -18.96 15.74
C LYS A 556 4.45 -17.56 15.17
N ARG A 557 5.29 -17.42 14.15
CA ARG A 557 5.17 -16.28 13.22
C ARG A 557 4.21 -16.72 12.10
N PRO A 558 3.05 -16.09 11.93
CA PRO A 558 2.11 -16.52 10.90
C PRO A 558 2.67 -16.15 9.53
N HIS A 559 3.13 -17.15 8.79
CA HIS A 559 3.52 -16.98 7.40
C HIS A 559 2.31 -17.27 6.51
N ARG A 560 2.10 -16.46 5.48
CA ARG A 560 0.97 -16.61 4.57
C ARG A 560 1.30 -16.13 3.17
N TRP A 561 0.67 -16.77 2.21
CA TRP A 561 0.60 -16.27 0.85
C TRP A 561 -0.51 -15.22 0.78
N LEU A 562 -0.20 -14.09 0.17
CA LEU A 562 -1.08 -12.95 -0.01
C LEU A 562 -1.23 -12.67 -1.50
N LEU A 563 -2.44 -12.35 -1.93
CA LEU A 563 -2.73 -11.78 -3.23
C LEU A 563 -2.82 -10.27 -3.05
N ASP A 564 -1.88 -9.53 -3.62
CA ASP A 564 -1.71 -8.07 -3.47
C ASP A 564 -2.18 -7.32 -4.72
N PHE A 565 -3.13 -6.39 -4.55
CA PHE A 565 -3.66 -5.51 -5.61
C PHE A 565 -3.00 -4.13 -5.64
N THR A 566 -2.12 -3.83 -4.69
CA THR A 566 -1.51 -2.51 -4.49
C THR A 566 -0.09 -2.38 -5.05
N ASP A 567 0.50 -3.49 -5.54
CA ASP A 567 1.91 -3.58 -5.96
C ASP A 567 2.87 -3.13 -4.84
N GLY A 568 2.68 -3.65 -3.63
CA GLY A 568 3.46 -3.28 -2.45
C GLY A 568 3.08 -1.93 -1.83
N GLY A 569 1.84 -1.46 -2.02
CA GLY A 569 1.34 -0.17 -1.51
C GLY A 569 1.58 1.03 -2.42
N LYS A 570 2.00 0.80 -3.68
CA LYS A 570 2.30 1.85 -4.67
C LYS A 570 1.04 2.42 -5.31
N TYR A 571 0.02 1.60 -5.47
CA TYR A 571 -1.26 1.97 -6.05
C TYR A 571 -2.39 1.72 -5.04
N PRO A 572 -3.47 2.51 -5.07
CA PRO A 572 -4.64 2.21 -4.28
C PRO A 572 -5.21 0.84 -4.66
N GLY A 573 -5.81 0.16 -3.69
CA GLY A 573 -6.53 -1.09 -3.92
C GLY A 573 -7.74 -0.94 -4.85
N VAL A 574 -8.45 -2.03 -5.08
CA VAL A 574 -9.67 -2.02 -5.90
C VAL A 574 -10.88 -1.61 -5.06
N VAL A 575 -11.68 -0.65 -5.52
CA VAL A 575 -12.95 -0.32 -4.86
C VAL A 575 -13.94 -1.48 -5.02
N MET A 576 -14.38 -2.05 -3.90
CA MET A 576 -15.30 -3.18 -3.84
C MET A 576 -16.57 -2.82 -3.06
N SER A 577 -17.71 -3.38 -3.47
CA SER A 577 -18.93 -3.35 -2.66
C SER A 577 -18.86 -4.36 -1.50
N GLN A 578 -19.62 -4.11 -0.43
CA GLN A 578 -19.67 -5.02 0.73
C GLN A 578 -20.03 -6.46 0.35
N SER A 579 -20.97 -6.66 -0.56
CA SER A 579 -21.42 -7.98 -1.03
C SER A 579 -20.29 -8.71 -1.71
N ARG A 580 -19.47 -8.02 -2.52
CA ARG A 580 -18.31 -8.61 -3.17
C ARG A 580 -17.20 -8.94 -2.19
N MET A 581 -17.00 -8.12 -1.17
CA MET A 581 -16.08 -8.42 -0.06
C MET A 581 -16.50 -9.69 0.70
N ARG A 582 -17.82 -9.90 0.90
CA ARG A 582 -18.35 -11.13 1.50
C ARG A 582 -18.21 -12.34 0.59
N GLU A 583 -18.36 -12.19 -0.72
CA GLU A 583 -18.09 -13.27 -1.68
C GLU A 583 -16.64 -13.74 -1.60
N ILE A 584 -15.69 -12.79 -1.51
CA ILE A 584 -14.27 -13.09 -1.28
C ILE A 584 -14.07 -13.78 0.07
N GLU A 585 -14.73 -13.32 1.14
CA GLU A 585 -14.69 -13.96 2.45
C GLU A 585 -15.20 -15.40 2.41
N MET A 586 -16.28 -15.70 1.67
CA MET A 586 -16.80 -17.06 1.52
C MET A 586 -15.83 -17.98 0.76
N ILE A 587 -15.05 -17.45 -0.18
CA ILE A 587 -14.02 -18.20 -0.90
C ILE A 587 -12.86 -18.57 0.03
N VAL A 588 -12.39 -17.62 0.85
CA VAL A 588 -11.25 -17.82 1.76
C VAL A 588 -11.67 -18.55 3.05
N ASN A 589 -12.91 -18.36 3.50
CA ASN A 589 -13.45 -18.87 4.76
C ASN A 589 -14.92 -19.33 4.63
N PRO A 590 -15.16 -20.50 4.02
CA PRO A 590 -16.52 -21.00 3.80
C PRO A 590 -17.31 -21.27 5.10
N LEU A 591 -16.63 -21.56 6.22
CA LEU A 591 -17.30 -21.86 7.51
C LEU A 591 -17.55 -20.63 8.38
N GLY A 592 -16.69 -19.60 8.32
CA GLY A 592 -16.89 -18.37 9.10
C GLY A 592 -18.10 -17.55 8.65
N ALA A 593 -18.43 -17.58 7.36
CA ALA A 593 -19.65 -16.98 6.84
C ALA A 593 -20.92 -17.69 7.37
N GLY A 594 -20.84 -19.01 7.60
CA GLY A 594 -21.95 -19.82 8.11
C GLY A 594 -22.39 -19.41 9.53
N SER A 595 -21.46 -19.09 10.44
CA SER A 595 -21.82 -18.63 11.79
C SER A 595 -22.60 -17.30 11.82
N ASN A 596 -22.44 -16.47 10.79
CA ASN A 596 -23.19 -15.21 10.63
C ASN A 596 -24.53 -15.38 9.89
N GLN A 597 -24.73 -16.47 9.14
CA GLN A 597 -26.04 -16.79 8.55
C GLN A 597 -27.01 -17.42 9.57
N PHE A 598 -26.49 -18.13 10.58
CA PHE A 598 -27.31 -18.71 11.66
C PHE A 598 -27.66 -17.71 12.77
N SER A 599 -27.03 -16.54 12.79
CA SER A 599 -27.40 -15.47 13.71
C SER A 599 -28.38 -14.53 13.00
N ASN A 600 -29.60 -14.48 13.52
CA ASN A 600 -30.71 -13.62 13.06
C ASN A 600 -30.44 -12.13 13.33
N VAL A 601 -29.18 -11.71 13.32
CA VAL A 601 -28.73 -10.34 13.54
C VAL A 601 -28.86 -9.63 12.19
N PRO A 602 -29.66 -8.56 12.09
CA PRO A 602 -29.73 -7.76 10.87
C PRO A 602 -28.32 -7.36 10.44
N SER A 603 -28.05 -7.40 9.14
CA SER A 603 -26.77 -6.92 8.58
C SER A 603 -26.56 -5.47 9.02
N ILE A 604 -25.76 -5.26 10.07
CA ILE A 604 -25.38 -3.92 10.51
C ILE A 604 -24.36 -3.43 9.48
N SER A 605 -24.79 -2.54 8.58
CA SER A 605 -23.87 -1.85 7.66
C SER A 605 -22.95 -0.95 8.48
N PHE A 606 -21.70 -1.40 8.67
CA PHE A 606 -20.63 -0.56 9.21
C PHE A 606 -19.98 0.16 8.03
N GLY A 607 -20.23 1.47 7.91
CA GLY A 607 -19.72 2.33 6.85
C GLY A 607 -20.68 3.49 6.59
N VAL A 608 -20.14 4.67 6.30
CA VAL A 608 -20.92 5.84 5.88
C VAL A 608 -20.73 5.99 4.37
N GLY A 609 -21.82 6.09 3.61
CA GLY A 609 -21.79 6.28 2.16
C GLY A 609 -21.86 5.00 1.32
N SER A 610 -22.14 5.18 0.03
CA SER A 610 -22.15 4.13 -1.00
C SER A 610 -20.73 3.79 -1.44
N TRP A 611 -20.48 2.56 -1.89
CA TRP A 611 -19.23 2.23 -2.59
C TRP A 611 -19.01 3.05 -3.86
N VAL A 612 -20.10 3.56 -4.46
CA VAL A 612 -20.03 4.50 -5.59
C VAL A 612 -19.43 5.85 -5.16
N ASP A 613 -19.69 6.29 -3.93
CA ASP A 613 -19.09 7.52 -3.40
C ASP A 613 -17.59 7.34 -3.24
N LEU A 614 -17.15 6.17 -2.76
CA LEU A 614 -15.74 5.82 -2.66
C LEU A 614 -15.05 5.80 -4.03
N LEU A 615 -15.75 5.31 -5.06
CA LEU A 615 -15.23 5.24 -6.43
C LEU A 615 -15.12 6.62 -7.09
N LEU A 616 -16.18 7.43 -7.01
CA LEU A 616 -16.29 8.68 -7.75
C LEU A 616 -15.71 9.88 -7.00
N ASN A 617 -15.75 9.87 -5.66
CA ASN A 617 -15.29 10.98 -4.84
C ASN A 617 -14.69 10.50 -3.49
N PRO A 618 -13.50 9.86 -3.51
CA PRO A 618 -12.89 9.27 -2.32
C PRO A 618 -12.50 10.28 -1.23
N GLN A 619 -12.48 11.58 -1.54
CA GLN A 619 -12.10 12.66 -0.62
C GLN A 619 -13.32 13.48 -0.14
N ALA A 620 -14.53 13.14 -0.59
CA ALA A 620 -15.72 13.89 -0.20
C ALA A 620 -16.12 13.62 1.25
N THR A 621 -16.50 14.70 1.94
CA THR A 621 -17.10 14.66 3.28
C THR A 621 -18.62 14.54 3.25
N ILE A 622 -19.24 14.66 2.06
CA ILE A 622 -20.68 14.59 1.83
C ILE A 622 -20.99 13.43 0.89
N PHE A 623 -21.93 12.58 1.28
CA PHE A 623 -22.38 11.41 0.52
C PHE A 623 -23.73 11.72 -0.14
N PRO A 624 -23.76 12.08 -1.43
CA PRO A 624 -25.01 12.41 -2.14
C PRO A 624 -25.80 11.13 -2.46
N GLU A 625 -27.13 11.20 -2.39
CA GLU A 625 -27.98 10.07 -2.82
C GLU A 625 -27.93 9.84 -4.34
N ARG A 626 -27.56 10.88 -5.10
CA ARG A 626 -27.60 10.87 -6.56
C ARG A 626 -26.46 11.64 -7.19
N TYR A 627 -26.04 11.15 -8.36
CA TYR A 627 -25.07 11.79 -9.23
C TYR A 627 -25.68 12.10 -10.59
N THR A 628 -25.26 13.20 -11.19
CA THR A 628 -25.68 13.59 -12.54
C THR A 628 -24.47 13.72 -13.45
N ALA A 629 -24.62 13.31 -14.70
CA ALA A 629 -23.61 13.46 -15.73
C ALA A 629 -24.27 13.81 -17.08
N LEU A 630 -23.54 14.55 -17.93
CA LEU A 630 -23.96 14.85 -19.29
C LEU A 630 -23.14 14.00 -20.26
N TYR A 631 -23.79 13.05 -20.93
CA TYR A 631 -23.15 12.23 -21.96
C TYR A 631 -23.46 12.80 -23.35
N THR A 632 -22.42 13.14 -24.10
CA THR A 632 -22.55 13.63 -25.49
C THR A 632 -21.96 12.60 -26.44
N SER A 633 -22.75 12.15 -27.41
CA SER A 633 -22.27 11.21 -28.41
C SER A 633 -21.25 11.86 -29.34
N PRO A 634 -20.09 11.23 -29.61
CA PRO A 634 -19.11 11.74 -30.57
C PRO A 634 -19.65 11.88 -32.00
N THR A 635 -20.71 11.15 -32.35
CA THR A 635 -21.32 11.16 -33.67
C THR A 635 -22.57 12.03 -33.75
N SER A 636 -22.99 12.65 -32.63
CA SER A 636 -24.19 13.49 -32.53
C SER A 636 -25.48 12.86 -33.10
N LEU A 637 -25.57 11.52 -33.14
CA LEU A 637 -26.72 10.78 -33.71
C LEU A 637 -28.01 10.89 -32.88
N HIS A 638 -27.89 11.26 -31.61
CA HIS A 638 -28.99 11.47 -30.69
C HIS A 638 -28.71 12.72 -29.84
N PRO A 639 -29.74 13.34 -29.24
CA PRO A 639 -29.54 14.41 -28.27
C PRO A 639 -28.65 13.99 -27.10
N PRO A 640 -27.94 14.93 -26.44
CA PRO A 640 -27.19 14.64 -25.23
C PRO A 640 -28.02 13.94 -24.18
N LEU A 641 -27.44 12.93 -23.51
CA LEU A 641 -28.11 12.17 -22.46
C LEU A 641 -27.81 12.83 -21.11
N GLN A 642 -28.87 13.15 -20.37
CA GLN A 642 -28.75 13.58 -18.98
C GLN A 642 -28.87 12.34 -18.09
N LEU A 643 -27.71 11.80 -17.70
CA LEU A 643 -27.60 10.61 -16.85
C LEU A 643 -27.85 11.00 -15.39
N ARG A 644 -28.66 10.19 -14.70
CA ARG A 644 -28.91 10.30 -13.25
C ARG A 644 -28.66 8.95 -12.59
N LEU A 645 -27.57 8.83 -11.86
CA LEU A 645 -27.18 7.63 -11.13
C LEU A 645 -27.71 7.70 -9.70
N ALA A 646 -28.49 6.70 -9.30
CA ALA A 646 -28.85 6.51 -7.90
C ALA A 646 -27.72 5.75 -7.18
N ALA A 647 -27.16 6.34 -6.12
CA ALA A 647 -26.11 5.70 -5.33
C ALA A 647 -26.71 4.48 -4.60
N PRO A 648 -26.14 3.27 -4.75
CA PRO A 648 -26.61 2.09 -4.01
C PRO A 648 -26.40 2.25 -2.50
N GLU A 649 -27.37 1.81 -1.69
CA GLU A 649 -27.26 1.79 -0.22
C GLU A 649 -26.36 0.62 0.28
N GLU A 650 -25.12 0.58 -0.19
CA GLU A 650 -24.15 -0.46 0.13
C GLU A 650 -22.75 0.16 0.34
N PRO A 651 -22.07 -0.10 1.48
CA PRO A 651 -20.78 0.50 1.77
C PRO A 651 -19.66 -0.05 0.87
N GLY A 652 -18.64 0.78 0.64
CA GLY A 652 -17.45 0.44 -0.15
C GLY A 652 -16.19 0.24 0.66
N PHE A 653 -15.28 -0.56 0.11
CA PHE A 653 -13.98 -0.87 0.71
C PHE A 653 -12.89 -0.89 -0.36
N PHE A 654 -11.65 -0.53 0.02
CA PHE A 654 -10.48 -0.77 -0.83
C PHE A 654 -9.94 -2.18 -0.57
N LEU A 655 -9.96 -3.02 -1.60
CA LEU A 655 -9.36 -4.34 -1.56
C LEU A 655 -7.87 -4.25 -1.85
N GLU A 656 -7.04 -4.60 -0.87
CA GLU A 656 -5.60 -4.44 -0.96
C GLU A 656 -4.86 -5.79 -0.94
N LYS A 657 -4.96 -6.56 0.15
CA LYS A 657 -4.22 -7.82 0.31
C LYS A 657 -5.11 -8.93 0.86
N ILE A 658 -5.14 -10.08 0.19
CA ILE A 658 -5.99 -11.23 0.58
C ILE A 658 -5.13 -12.46 0.87
N PRO A 659 -5.29 -13.14 2.02
CA PRO A 659 -4.63 -14.42 2.25
C PRO A 659 -5.20 -15.54 1.36
N VAL A 660 -4.31 -16.29 0.72
CA VAL A 660 -4.65 -17.40 -0.18
C VAL A 660 -3.83 -18.66 0.14
N ARG A 661 -4.36 -19.83 -0.20
CA ARG A 661 -3.75 -21.15 0.10
C ARG A 661 -3.49 -21.98 -1.15
N ASN A 662 -4.23 -21.75 -2.21
CA ASN A 662 -4.15 -22.51 -3.46
C ASN A 662 -4.56 -21.63 -4.65
N ILE A 663 -4.29 -22.11 -5.86
CA ILE A 663 -4.60 -21.38 -7.09
C ILE A 663 -6.11 -21.26 -7.37
N LYS A 664 -6.94 -22.19 -6.86
CA LYS A 664 -8.40 -22.15 -7.01
C LYS A 664 -9.01 -20.96 -6.26
N GLU A 665 -8.54 -20.69 -5.04
CA GLU A 665 -8.90 -19.49 -4.26
C GLU A 665 -8.49 -18.23 -5.01
N VAL A 666 -7.25 -18.17 -5.54
CA VAL A 666 -6.77 -17.04 -6.34
C VAL A 666 -7.72 -16.78 -7.50
N TRP A 667 -8.04 -17.79 -8.31
CA TRP A 667 -8.94 -17.64 -9.44
C TRP A 667 -10.36 -17.21 -9.06
N GLY A 668 -10.93 -17.79 -8.01
CA GLY A 668 -12.25 -17.40 -7.52
C GLY A 668 -12.28 -15.92 -7.08
N ILE A 669 -11.24 -15.47 -6.38
CA ILE A 669 -11.09 -14.06 -5.98
C ILE A 669 -10.97 -13.15 -7.21
N LEU A 670 -10.11 -13.52 -8.17
CA LEU A 670 -9.88 -12.73 -9.38
C LEU A 670 -11.14 -12.60 -10.24
N GLU A 671 -12.01 -13.61 -10.25
CA GLU A 671 -13.31 -13.57 -10.92
C GLU A 671 -14.25 -12.52 -10.29
N VAL A 672 -14.36 -12.49 -8.96
CA VAL A 672 -15.16 -11.49 -8.23
C VAL A 672 -14.61 -10.07 -8.45
N VAL A 673 -13.28 -9.90 -8.38
CA VAL A 673 -12.64 -8.61 -8.60
C VAL A 673 -12.85 -8.12 -10.03
N ARG A 674 -12.75 -9.00 -11.04
CA ARG A 674 -13.00 -8.65 -12.43
C ARG A 674 -14.43 -8.14 -12.66
N GLU A 675 -15.42 -8.82 -12.09
CA GLU A 675 -16.83 -8.40 -12.17
C GLU A 675 -17.02 -6.99 -11.57
N GLN A 676 -16.38 -6.71 -10.43
CA GLN A 676 -16.41 -5.37 -9.84
C GLN A 676 -15.65 -4.34 -10.68
N CYS A 677 -14.47 -4.67 -11.23
CA CYS A 677 -13.73 -3.78 -12.12
C CYS A 677 -14.53 -3.41 -13.37
N TRP A 678 -15.25 -4.37 -13.95
CA TRP A 678 -16.16 -4.11 -15.07
C TRP A 678 -17.20 -3.04 -14.72
N LEU A 679 -17.81 -3.12 -13.53
CA LEU A 679 -18.78 -2.15 -13.07
C LEU A 679 -18.14 -0.79 -12.74
N ASN A 680 -16.99 -0.79 -12.05
CA ASN A 680 -16.25 0.42 -11.70
C ASN A 680 -15.90 1.22 -12.96
N GLU A 681 -15.44 0.56 -14.02
CA GLU A 681 -15.02 1.21 -15.25
C GLU A 681 -16.20 1.75 -16.07
N ILE A 682 -17.37 1.11 -16.00
CA ILE A 682 -18.59 1.67 -16.61
C ILE A 682 -18.98 2.97 -15.91
N LEU A 683 -18.94 3.01 -14.58
CA LEU A 683 -19.28 4.21 -13.83
C LEU A 683 -18.22 5.30 -14.03
N SER A 684 -16.93 4.97 -14.00
CA SER A 684 -15.84 5.92 -14.22
C SER A 684 -15.74 6.44 -15.66
N ALA A 685 -16.49 5.89 -16.62
CA ALA A 685 -16.50 6.34 -18.01
C ALA A 685 -17.09 7.75 -18.20
N CYS A 686 -17.80 8.29 -17.21
CA CYS A 686 -18.37 9.64 -17.24
C CYS A 686 -17.91 10.49 -16.05
N HIS A 687 -17.85 11.80 -16.24
CA HIS A 687 -17.60 12.75 -15.16
C HIS A 687 -18.91 13.01 -14.42
N TRP A 688 -19.05 12.41 -13.24
CA TRP A 688 -20.23 12.55 -12.38
C TRP A 688 -20.09 13.75 -11.44
N ALA A 689 -21.18 14.50 -11.29
CA ALA A 689 -21.29 15.56 -10.30
C ALA A 689 -22.38 15.23 -9.28
N PRO A 690 -22.14 15.47 -7.97
CA PRO A 690 -23.15 15.28 -6.94
C PRO A 690 -24.39 16.14 -7.19
N GLU A 691 -25.59 15.54 -7.15
CA GLU A 691 -26.84 16.27 -7.35
C GLU A 691 -27.06 17.25 -6.17
N GLY A 692 -27.27 18.54 -6.46
CA GLY A 692 -27.53 19.58 -5.45
C GLY A 692 -26.31 20.40 -4.97
N LEU A 693 -25.09 20.02 -5.36
CA LEU A 693 -23.83 20.71 -4.98
C LEU A 693 -23.15 21.41 -6.16
N LYS A 694 -23.91 21.99 -7.08
CA LYS A 694 -23.32 22.75 -8.18
C LYS A 694 -22.71 24.07 -7.65
N PRO A 695 -21.42 24.36 -7.91
CA PRO A 695 -20.94 25.72 -7.91
C PRO A 695 -21.64 26.47 -9.05
N GLU A 696 -21.90 27.76 -8.86
CA GLU A 696 -22.67 28.67 -9.73
C GLU A 696 -22.07 28.90 -11.15
N GLU A 697 -21.39 27.93 -11.77
CA GLU A 697 -20.74 28.11 -13.08
C GLU A 697 -21.50 27.49 -14.27
N HIS A 698 -22.63 26.82 -14.01
CA HIS A 698 -23.62 26.48 -15.03
C HIS A 698 -25.04 26.73 -14.50
N GLU A 699 -25.33 27.97 -14.11
CA GLU A 699 -26.58 28.54 -14.59
C GLU A 699 -26.53 28.38 -16.11
N ALA A 700 -27.45 27.58 -16.66
CA ALA A 700 -27.75 27.70 -18.07
C ALA A 700 -27.93 29.20 -18.29
N SER A 701 -27.15 29.81 -19.19
CA SER A 701 -27.44 31.18 -19.60
C SER A 701 -28.94 31.27 -19.83
N ASP A 702 -29.60 32.29 -19.28
CA ASP A 702 -31.04 32.58 -19.45
C ASP A 702 -31.52 32.57 -20.93
N GLU A 703 -30.61 32.39 -21.89
CA GLU A 703 -30.86 32.13 -23.29
C GLU A 703 -31.38 30.69 -23.60
N ASP A 704 -31.08 29.66 -22.79
CA ASP A 704 -31.49 28.27 -23.05
C ASP A 704 -32.97 27.98 -22.71
N GLU A 705 -33.61 28.85 -21.91
CA GLU A 705 -35.02 28.75 -21.47
C GLU A 705 -36.02 29.52 -22.35
N ARG A 706 -35.57 30.30 -23.35
CA ARG A 706 -36.50 30.98 -24.27
C ARG A 706 -37.12 29.97 -25.24
N VAL A 707 -38.34 29.54 -24.93
CA VAL A 707 -39.18 28.75 -25.84
C VAL A 707 -39.45 29.57 -27.09
N THR A 708 -39.00 29.08 -28.25
CA THR A 708 -39.21 29.72 -29.55
C THR A 708 -40.51 29.26 -30.19
N ASP A 709 -41.16 30.11 -31.01
CA ASP A 709 -42.38 29.74 -31.73
C ASP A 709 -42.18 28.50 -32.65
N ALA A 710 -40.94 28.28 -33.13
CA ALA A 710 -40.56 27.09 -33.88
C ALA A 710 -40.55 25.80 -33.03
N GLU A 711 -40.19 25.88 -31.75
CA GLU A 711 -40.29 24.75 -30.82
C GLU A 711 -41.76 24.42 -30.53
N LEU A 712 -42.62 25.44 -30.41
CA LEU A 712 -44.06 25.26 -30.24
C LEU A 712 -44.71 24.59 -31.47
N GLU A 713 -44.35 25.01 -32.68
CA GLU A 713 -44.77 24.34 -33.92
C GLU A 713 -44.27 22.89 -33.99
N ALA A 714 -43.02 22.62 -33.58
CA ALA A 714 -42.47 21.26 -33.53
C ALA A 714 -43.22 20.36 -32.52
N VAL A 715 -43.65 20.89 -31.37
CA VAL A 715 -44.51 20.18 -30.41
C VAL A 715 -45.87 19.87 -31.04
N LEU A 716 -46.51 20.85 -31.69
CA LEU A 716 -47.82 20.71 -32.31
C LEU A 716 -47.82 19.72 -33.48
N HIS A 717 -46.71 19.63 -34.22
CA HIS A 717 -46.51 18.68 -35.31
C HIS A 717 -45.93 17.32 -34.88
N GLY A 718 -45.62 17.13 -33.58
CA GLY A 718 -45.04 15.88 -33.07
C GLY A 718 -43.61 15.61 -33.57
N THR A 719 -42.88 16.64 -34.02
CA THR A 719 -41.53 16.54 -34.58
C THR A 719 -40.44 17.03 -33.63
N ILE A 720 -40.78 17.30 -32.35
CA ILE A 720 -39.83 17.84 -31.38
C ILE A 720 -38.71 16.83 -31.04
N ALA A 721 -37.47 17.20 -31.35
CA ALA A 721 -36.29 16.54 -30.83
C ALA A 721 -35.97 17.15 -29.45
N PRO A 722 -35.90 16.36 -28.36
CA PRO A 722 -35.61 16.89 -27.04
C PRO A 722 -34.18 17.47 -27.00
N LYS A 723 -33.99 18.62 -26.32
CA LYS A 723 -32.65 19.20 -26.12
C LYS A 723 -31.72 18.26 -25.34
N ARG A 724 -32.27 17.51 -24.38
CA ARG A 724 -31.58 16.48 -23.59
C ARG A 724 -32.52 15.31 -23.31
N LEU A 725 -32.02 14.08 -23.39
CA LEU A 725 -32.77 12.87 -23.07
C LEU A 725 -32.48 12.47 -21.62
N PRO A 726 -33.46 12.48 -20.69
CA PRO A 726 -33.24 12.02 -19.32
C PRO A 726 -33.08 10.50 -19.28
N VAL A 727 -32.06 10.03 -18.57
CA VAL A 727 -31.76 8.60 -18.39
C VAL A 727 -31.46 8.35 -16.93
N ASN A 728 -32.23 7.46 -16.30
CA ASN A 728 -31.94 7.01 -14.93
C ASN A 728 -31.11 5.73 -14.96
N VAL A 729 -30.03 5.71 -14.20
CA VAL A 729 -29.06 4.61 -14.11
C VAL A 729 -29.14 4.00 -12.71
N TYR A 730 -29.28 2.68 -12.65
CA TYR A 730 -29.38 1.91 -11.42
C TYR A 730 -28.37 0.77 -11.42
N VAL A 731 -27.76 0.51 -10.26
CA VAL A 731 -26.98 -0.70 -9.98
C VAL A 731 -27.77 -1.54 -8.98
N PRO A 732 -28.46 -2.60 -9.42
CA PRO A 732 -29.27 -3.43 -8.53
C PRO A 732 -28.39 -4.20 -7.53
N THR A 733 -28.64 -4.02 -6.24
CA THR A 733 -27.91 -4.70 -5.14
C THR A 733 -28.57 -6.01 -4.70
N SER A 734 -29.83 -6.24 -5.09
CA SER A 734 -30.56 -7.48 -4.88
C SER A 734 -31.52 -7.76 -6.04
N ILE A 735 -31.76 -9.03 -6.34
CA ILE A 735 -32.87 -9.44 -7.22
C ILE A 735 -34.15 -9.14 -6.44
N PRO A 736 -35.13 -8.39 -6.97
CA PRO A 736 -36.42 -8.25 -6.33
C PRO A 736 -37.03 -9.64 -6.18
N ALA A 737 -37.34 -10.05 -4.95
CA ALA A 737 -38.19 -11.20 -4.69
C ALA A 737 -39.59 -10.90 -5.25
N GLY A 738 -39.84 -11.24 -6.52
CA GLY A 738 -41.10 -10.92 -7.16
C GLY A 738 -41.08 -10.96 -8.68
N THR A 739 -40.68 -12.07 -9.27
CA THR A 739 -41.21 -12.52 -10.57
C THR A 739 -41.22 -14.04 -10.55
N ASP A 740 -42.37 -14.59 -10.14
CA ASP A 740 -42.71 -16.01 -10.24
C ASP A 740 -42.64 -16.47 -11.69
N ASP A 741 -41.91 -17.57 -11.94
CA ASP A 741 -42.28 -18.51 -12.99
C ASP A 741 -41.70 -19.91 -12.72
N ASN A 742 -42.02 -20.48 -11.55
CA ASN A 742 -41.85 -21.92 -11.25
C ASN A 742 -42.85 -22.35 -10.16
N LEU A 743 -44.14 -22.34 -10.49
CA LEU A 743 -45.25 -22.69 -9.59
C LEU A 743 -45.54 -24.22 -9.54
N PHE A 744 -44.68 -25.08 -10.10
CA PHE A 744 -44.90 -26.52 -10.06
C PHE A 744 -43.57 -27.29 -9.95
N ASP A 745 -42.96 -27.27 -8.77
CA ASP A 745 -42.12 -28.40 -8.36
C ASP A 745 -42.28 -28.63 -6.85
N THR A 746 -43.27 -29.47 -6.51
CA THR A 746 -43.58 -29.86 -5.14
C THR A 746 -42.79 -31.10 -4.76
N ASP A 747 -42.23 -31.02 -3.55
CA ASP A 747 -41.91 -32.10 -2.61
C ASP A 747 -40.57 -32.84 -2.81
N ILE A 748 -39.48 -32.22 -2.32
CA ILE A 748 -38.37 -32.85 -1.54
C ILE A 748 -37.32 -31.81 -1.03
N ASP A 749 -37.37 -30.54 -1.47
CA ASP A 749 -36.36 -29.51 -1.13
C ASP A 749 -36.57 -28.79 0.23
N SER A 750 -36.87 -29.53 1.30
CA SER A 750 -37.01 -28.98 2.67
C SER A 750 -35.68 -28.82 3.43
N MET A 751 -34.54 -28.86 2.74
CA MET A 751 -33.26 -28.36 3.24
C MET A 751 -32.80 -27.29 2.24
N GLY A 752 -32.90 -26.01 2.62
CA GLY A 752 -32.61 -24.84 1.77
C GLY A 752 -31.16 -24.71 1.31
N LEU A 753 -30.67 -25.70 0.57
CA LEU A 753 -29.32 -25.84 0.04
C LEU A 753 -29.29 -25.75 -1.50
N SER A 754 -30.45 -25.71 -2.18
CA SER A 754 -30.56 -25.71 -3.64
C SER A 754 -31.17 -24.44 -4.26
N GLN A 755 -31.82 -23.56 -3.49
CA GLN A 755 -32.49 -22.34 -4.01
C GLN A 755 -31.62 -21.07 -4.04
N SER A 756 -30.30 -21.16 -3.83
CA SER A 756 -29.37 -20.01 -3.96
C SER A 756 -28.70 -19.91 -5.35
N ASN A 757 -29.10 -20.74 -6.32
CA ASN A 757 -28.38 -20.93 -7.60
C ASN A 757 -28.78 -19.98 -8.75
N ALA A 758 -29.48 -18.87 -8.48
CA ALA A 758 -29.59 -17.77 -9.44
C ALA A 758 -28.44 -16.79 -9.20
N HIS A 759 -27.41 -16.87 -10.04
CA HIS A 759 -26.24 -15.99 -10.02
C HIS A 759 -26.61 -14.53 -9.73
N ARG A 760 -25.97 -13.89 -8.73
CA ARG A 760 -25.98 -12.43 -8.58
C ARG A 760 -25.19 -11.82 -9.73
N ALA A 761 -25.78 -11.78 -10.91
CA ALA A 761 -25.10 -11.31 -12.09
C ALA A 761 -24.85 -9.80 -11.97
N THR A 762 -23.61 -9.37 -12.19
CA THR A 762 -23.26 -7.94 -12.21
C THR A 762 -24.02 -7.29 -13.34
N ARG A 763 -24.97 -6.40 -13.01
CA ARG A 763 -25.83 -5.77 -14.00
C ARG A 763 -25.99 -4.28 -13.76
N ILE A 764 -26.20 -3.54 -14.83
CA ILE A 764 -26.56 -2.13 -14.84
C ILE A 764 -27.87 -1.96 -15.60
N VAL A 765 -28.80 -1.21 -15.02
CA VAL A 765 -30.12 -0.96 -15.60
C VAL A 765 -30.27 0.52 -15.90
N MET A 766 -30.66 0.82 -17.14
CA MET A 766 -30.87 2.18 -17.61
C MET A 766 -32.33 2.33 -18.06
N ARG A 767 -32.99 3.40 -17.61
CA ARG A 767 -34.37 3.72 -17.97
C ARG A 767 -34.43 5.07 -18.68
N SER A 768 -35.04 5.11 -19.86
CA SER A 768 -35.22 6.32 -20.66
C SER A 768 -36.64 6.39 -21.22
N PRO A 769 -37.19 7.58 -21.47
CA PRO A 769 -38.50 7.69 -22.12
C PRO A 769 -38.45 7.19 -23.57
N GLU A 770 -39.55 6.62 -24.04
CA GLU A 770 -39.71 6.24 -25.45
C GLU A 770 -39.72 7.46 -26.38
N LYS A 771 -39.41 7.22 -27.65
CA LYS A 771 -39.45 8.26 -28.67
C LYS A 771 -40.91 8.63 -28.97
N PRO A 772 -41.26 9.94 -28.97
CA PRO A 772 -42.60 10.38 -29.37
C PRO A 772 -42.98 9.84 -30.76
N PRO A 773 -44.25 9.45 -30.98
CA PRO A 773 -45.46 9.73 -30.18
C PRO A 773 -45.79 8.70 -29.10
N TYR A 774 -45.01 7.63 -28.95
CA TYR A 774 -45.28 6.58 -27.97
C TYR A 774 -45.08 7.08 -26.54
N GLN A 775 -46.02 6.74 -25.65
CA GLN A 775 -45.95 7.02 -24.22
C GLN A 775 -45.52 5.75 -23.49
N GLY A 776 -44.24 5.65 -23.18
CA GLY A 776 -43.64 4.48 -22.54
C GLY A 776 -42.25 4.76 -21.99
N MET A 777 -41.69 3.77 -21.30
CA MET A 777 -40.31 3.78 -20.82
C MET A 777 -39.59 2.60 -21.46
N VAL A 778 -38.40 2.86 -21.97
CA VAL A 778 -37.45 1.82 -22.40
C VAL A 778 -36.58 1.47 -21.20
N GLU A 779 -36.52 0.18 -20.88
CA GLU A 779 -35.59 -0.37 -19.92
C GLU A 779 -34.49 -1.15 -20.66
N ILE A 780 -33.24 -0.81 -20.38
CA ILE A 780 -32.07 -1.47 -20.95
C ILE A 780 -31.28 -2.07 -19.78
N SER A 781 -31.18 -3.40 -19.74
CA SER A 781 -30.39 -4.13 -18.77
C SER A 781 -29.15 -4.72 -19.45
N VAL A 782 -27.98 -4.40 -18.92
CA VAL A 782 -26.69 -4.93 -19.39
C VAL A 782 -26.07 -5.74 -18.26
N GLU A 783 -25.76 -7.00 -18.53
CA GLU A 783 -25.26 -7.96 -17.55
C GLU A 783 -23.89 -8.50 -17.97
N TYR A 784 -22.96 -8.60 -17.02
CA TYR A 784 -21.72 -9.34 -17.20
C TYR A 784 -22.02 -10.83 -17.30
N ASN A 785 -21.63 -11.48 -18.41
CA ASN A 785 -21.92 -12.90 -18.62
C ASN A 785 -20.80 -13.59 -19.40
N CYS A 786 -19.98 -14.38 -18.71
CA CYS A 786 -18.83 -15.10 -19.30
C CYS A 786 -19.23 -16.22 -20.26
N ALA A 787 -20.48 -16.72 -20.19
CA ALA A 787 -20.99 -17.74 -21.10
C ALA A 787 -21.27 -17.20 -22.51
N ARG A 788 -21.58 -15.90 -22.61
CA ARG A 788 -21.86 -15.25 -23.90
C ARG A 788 -20.57 -15.04 -24.69
N PRO A 789 -20.59 -15.16 -26.05
CA PRO A 789 -19.40 -14.99 -26.88
C PRO A 789 -18.68 -13.65 -26.68
N ARG A 790 -19.43 -12.58 -26.40
CA ARG A 790 -18.94 -11.21 -26.15
C ARG A 790 -18.69 -10.89 -24.67
N GLY A 791 -18.95 -11.82 -23.76
CA GLY A 791 -18.78 -11.63 -22.31
C GLY A 791 -19.84 -10.74 -21.64
N VAL A 792 -20.87 -10.32 -22.38
CA VAL A 792 -21.95 -9.43 -21.92
C VAL A 792 -23.27 -9.97 -22.46
N TYR A 793 -24.35 -9.79 -21.71
CA TYR A 793 -25.72 -10.05 -22.13
C TYR A 793 -26.53 -8.75 -22.10
N LEU A 794 -27.28 -8.49 -23.17
CA LEU A 794 -28.12 -7.30 -23.31
C LEU A 794 -29.59 -7.68 -23.40
N GLN A 795 -30.42 -7.06 -22.56
CA GLN A 795 -31.87 -7.12 -22.62
C GLN A 795 -32.44 -5.71 -22.78
N ILE A 796 -33.35 -5.54 -23.74
CA ILE A 796 -34.04 -4.28 -24.01
C ILE A 796 -35.54 -4.55 -23.95
N ASP A 797 -36.21 -3.94 -22.99
CA ASP A 797 -37.66 -4.00 -22.83
C ASP A 797 -38.28 -2.64 -23.22
N GLY A 798 -39.17 -2.64 -24.21
CA GLY A 798 -39.74 -1.43 -24.83
C GLY A 798 -39.19 -1.17 -26.25
N ALA A 799 -39.33 0.06 -26.75
CA ALA A 799 -38.86 0.48 -28.08
C ALA A 799 -39.53 -0.28 -29.25
N ILE A 800 -40.86 -0.23 -29.28
CA ILE A 800 -41.71 -0.93 -30.26
C ILE A 800 -41.32 -0.59 -31.71
N GLY A 801 -41.17 -1.63 -32.54
CA GLY A 801 -41.02 -1.51 -33.99
C GLY A 801 -39.58 -1.31 -34.49
N ALA A 802 -38.57 -1.39 -33.63
CA ALA A 802 -37.17 -1.30 -34.06
C ALA A 802 -36.48 -2.66 -34.10
N ASP A 803 -35.85 -2.97 -35.23
CA ASP A 803 -35.01 -4.16 -35.40
C ASP A 803 -33.56 -3.84 -35.01
N TRP A 804 -33.07 -4.56 -34.00
CA TRP A 804 -31.73 -4.39 -33.45
C TRP A 804 -30.89 -5.62 -33.73
N ASP A 805 -29.67 -5.41 -34.20
CA ASP A 805 -28.63 -6.43 -34.16
C ASP A 805 -28.05 -6.46 -32.75
N ILE A 806 -28.48 -7.44 -31.94
CA ILE A 806 -28.06 -7.61 -30.55
C ILE A 806 -26.55 -7.82 -30.46
N ASP A 807 -25.97 -8.59 -31.40
CA ASP A 807 -24.52 -8.85 -31.41
C ASP A 807 -23.72 -7.56 -31.60
N SER A 808 -24.20 -6.66 -32.47
CA SER A 808 -23.59 -5.33 -32.65
C SER A 808 -23.73 -4.45 -31.42
N LEU A 809 -24.84 -4.54 -30.67
CA LEU A 809 -25.03 -3.76 -29.45
C LEU A 809 -24.19 -4.32 -28.29
N GLU A 810 -24.09 -5.64 -28.14
CA GLU A 810 -23.20 -6.28 -27.19
C GLU A 810 -21.73 -5.92 -27.45
N GLU A 811 -21.32 -5.86 -28.72
CA GLU A 811 -19.99 -5.37 -29.09
C GLU A 811 -19.79 -3.91 -28.65
N VAL A 812 -20.80 -3.04 -28.82
CA VAL A 812 -20.74 -1.65 -28.30
C VAL A 812 -20.62 -1.62 -26.77
N CYS A 813 -21.37 -2.46 -26.06
CA CYS A 813 -21.28 -2.58 -24.60
C CYS A 813 -19.85 -2.93 -24.17
N ARG A 814 -19.31 -3.99 -24.79
CA ARG A 814 -17.97 -4.52 -24.52
C ARG A 814 -16.86 -3.50 -24.77
N ARG A 815 -17.04 -2.61 -25.75
CA ARG A 815 -16.09 -1.53 -26.09
C ARG A 815 -16.28 -0.24 -25.26
N GLY A 816 -17.04 -0.30 -24.16
CA GLY A 816 -17.22 0.83 -23.24
C GLY A 816 -18.37 1.78 -23.61
N GLY A 817 -19.24 1.41 -24.54
CA GLY A 817 -20.35 2.24 -25.01
C GLY A 817 -21.64 2.13 -24.20
N ILE A 818 -21.60 1.54 -23.00
CA ILE A 818 -22.81 1.16 -22.22
C ILE A 818 -23.69 2.37 -21.90
N LEU A 819 -23.12 3.44 -21.34
CA LEU A 819 -23.88 4.64 -20.96
C LEU A 819 -24.46 5.41 -22.16
N GLY A 820 -24.01 5.12 -23.38
CA GLY A 820 -24.54 5.68 -24.63
C GLY A 820 -25.64 4.84 -25.30
N LEU A 821 -25.92 3.62 -24.80
CA LEU A 821 -26.93 2.73 -25.38
C LEU A 821 -28.34 3.33 -25.43
N PRO A 822 -28.85 4.02 -24.40
CA PRO A 822 -30.19 4.61 -24.45
C PRO A 822 -30.35 5.57 -25.63
N GLY A 823 -29.32 6.35 -25.95
CA GLY A 823 -29.33 7.25 -27.11
C GLY A 823 -29.34 6.51 -28.45
N ARG A 824 -28.62 5.39 -28.56
CA ARG A 824 -28.63 4.54 -29.76
C ARG A 824 -29.98 3.86 -29.96
N VAL A 825 -30.60 3.40 -28.87
CA VAL A 825 -31.95 2.82 -28.86
C VAL A 825 -33.00 3.89 -29.19
N TRP A 826 -32.82 5.12 -28.72
CA TRP A 826 -33.70 6.22 -29.09
C TRP A 826 -33.57 6.61 -30.58
N ALA A 827 -32.35 6.65 -31.12
CA ALA A 827 -32.12 7.09 -32.51
C ALA A 827 -32.76 6.15 -33.56
N LYS A 828 -32.70 4.84 -33.32
CA LYS A 828 -33.19 3.80 -34.24
C LYS A 828 -34.66 3.41 -34.00
N ALA A 829 -35.27 3.85 -32.89
CA ALA A 829 -36.71 3.72 -32.71
C ALA A 829 -37.46 4.48 -33.82
N HIS A 830 -38.39 3.79 -34.50
CA HIS A 830 -39.25 4.40 -35.50
C HIS A 830 -40.17 5.44 -34.82
N PRO A 831 -40.42 6.61 -35.44
CA PRO A 831 -41.53 7.46 -35.02
C PRO A 831 -42.88 6.79 -35.29
#